data_AF-A0A0W0S9J0-F1
#
_entry.id   AF-A0A0W0S9J0-F1
#
_cell.length_a   1.000
_cell.length_b   1.000
_cell.length_c   1.000
_cell.angle_alpha   90.00
_cell.angle_beta   90.00
_cell.angle_gamma   90.00
#
_symmetry.space_group_name_H-M   'P 1'
#
loop_
_entity.id
_entity.type
_entity.pdbx_description
1 polymer ?
#
loop_
_entity_poly.entity_id
_entity_poly.type
_entity_poly.pdbx_seq_one_letter_code
_entity_poly.pdbx_strand_id
1 'polypeptide(L)'
;MTPQHVISQLLDSDSAQYAKNLDLLKKIIITTCLGRLQINGLPPDNKIALGNYLFDNEQMMFDFTRLSEEKRALFMQWFLDPHQEDKTKVFLRGVTVNEYRGFTAEVPLSWWGRIVSWFQGLYLDYWKVSDIDLSLKKISHYQLTGIEMCQGTHGILIGFNQFLVPGTGTKYKAHNDLQQEPLGNTKRIFITDKLVDQLITLNLKNIRFESVCKSPHPQSIEVSDPQERLDKMYDYRKMQRFVSMKPWYIRIWIWLFPWLGEEKVKSKSIKEKQIVPLYESKKIEIFRFLKSHEILVRERKPNIENIVLCGGGAKIFAHIGVWKALNEARIYPEKFAGSSAGAIMALMCYLGYSAAEIEELFKHFKHEHLVHFDININGISEAHSLKTALDYAIAYKLNEIVAKYRIPYPEGKITFATLEDIRKKCPGCGIGKELVVTATNKRKGETRYFSFLRSPNFEVSEAVKTSASFPIVYRSTDIDGDPHNDGGVLNNFPTEAFVDDHTTLLESEYGNNLKVLAVKFDDGPERKAIDRVMDRVYRENIVLNWIYRLLTGVSDPASGWEKDRLKLRKYACQSIVINVDNVSTSSFTVEEKTRKKMIESGYKETINYLNMRYHKNEFDEYDNEEFMYETFSSLGELLSYCCYRGDRQWFDRVYQLLEESTAPNRVDLLKQAQELKALYFNSGSSSLNSPLHEDRPLTFFGNEISHTFSSAVRMENHKILLAVYPVFLKLSQSLLKDSTDKKIFDYARHSFLLKDPFACLEHFAKIRNETHLILHIVIQLLKELKKNPGKEVYDALSQVLDLLNGNKNMDKDEYFARWDLTFPQCLRMLRIWSKDSQINTRLLRSMSRKSEPLQTVVSGVYYEEDGSDEAFSFSM
;
A
#
# COMPACT_ATOMS: atom_id res chain seq x y z
N MET A 1 -22.19 41.26 26.02
CA MET A 1 -21.53 41.10 24.71
C MET A 1 -21.49 39.61 24.38
N THR A 2 -21.82 39.22 23.15
CA THR A 2 -21.66 37.84 22.69
C THR A 2 -20.17 37.54 22.42
N PRO A 3 -19.71 36.28 22.53
CA PRO A 3 -18.31 35.91 22.24
C PRO A 3 -17.79 36.48 20.91
N GLN A 4 -18.66 36.49 19.89
CA GLN A 4 -18.36 37.00 18.56
C GLN A 4 -18.02 38.50 18.53
N HIS A 5 -18.67 39.31 19.37
CA HIS A 5 -18.43 40.75 19.42
C HIS A 5 -17.07 41.09 20.01
N VAL A 6 -16.69 40.38 21.07
CA VAL A 6 -15.38 40.53 21.72
C VAL A 6 -14.26 40.09 20.77
N ILE A 7 -14.48 39.00 20.03
CA ILE A 7 -13.46 38.45 19.13
C ILE A 7 -13.27 39.32 17.90
N SER A 8 -14.34 39.95 17.39
CA SER A 8 -14.19 40.97 16.35
C SER A 8 -13.28 42.11 16.81
N GLN A 9 -13.57 42.67 17.98
CA GLN A 9 -12.75 43.76 18.54
C GLN A 9 -11.29 43.34 18.74
N LEU A 10 -11.06 42.09 19.14
CA LEU A 10 -9.72 41.54 19.30
C LEU A 10 -8.97 41.41 17.97
N LEU A 11 -9.65 40.93 16.92
CA LEU A 11 -9.05 40.73 15.59
C LEU A 11 -8.80 42.05 14.83
N ASP A 12 -9.57 43.09 15.15
CA ASP A 12 -9.43 44.45 14.62
C ASP A 12 -8.51 45.33 15.48
N SER A 13 -8.09 44.87 16.67
CA SER A 13 -7.19 45.64 17.52
C SER A 13 -5.78 45.67 16.96
N ASP A 14 -5.21 46.86 16.77
CA ASP A 14 -3.82 47.10 16.34
C ASP A 14 -2.78 46.79 17.44
N SER A 15 -3.13 45.91 18.38
CA SER A 15 -2.26 45.52 19.49
C SER A 15 -1.02 44.79 18.95
N ALA A 16 0.10 45.50 18.89
CA ALA A 16 1.39 44.98 18.45
C ALA A 16 1.92 43.82 19.32
N GLN A 17 1.42 43.66 20.56
CA GLN A 17 1.96 42.74 21.55
C GLN A 17 1.79 41.24 21.19
N TYR A 18 0.74 40.87 20.45
CA TYR A 18 0.42 39.48 20.09
C TYR A 18 0.05 39.29 18.61
N ALA A 19 0.54 40.17 17.72
CA ALA A 19 0.15 40.20 16.31
C ALA A 19 0.34 38.85 15.57
N LYS A 20 1.43 38.12 15.84
CA LYS A 20 1.67 36.78 15.26
C LYS A 20 0.63 35.75 15.73
N ASN A 21 0.25 35.74 17.01
CA ASN A 21 -0.73 34.79 17.55
C ASN A 21 -2.16 35.11 17.08
N LEU A 22 -2.46 36.39 16.84
CA LEU A 22 -3.71 36.81 16.18
C LEU A 22 -3.77 36.34 14.72
N ASP A 23 -2.64 36.27 14.01
CA ASP A 23 -2.58 35.68 12.67
C ASP A 23 -2.87 34.17 12.70
N LEU A 24 -2.34 33.43 13.70
CA LEU A 24 -2.71 32.03 13.92
C LEU A 24 -4.21 31.86 14.15
N LEU A 25 -4.82 32.73 14.95
CA LEU A 25 -6.27 32.75 15.16
C LEU A 25 -7.05 32.98 13.85
N LYS A 26 -6.59 33.90 13.01
CA LYS A 26 -7.16 34.18 11.68
C LYS A 26 -7.07 32.95 10.78
N LYS A 27 -5.93 32.26 10.75
CA LYS A 27 -5.73 31.00 10.01
C LYS A 27 -6.68 29.89 10.48
N ILE A 28 -6.89 29.77 11.78
CA ILE A 28 -7.86 28.82 12.34
C ILE A 28 -9.28 29.14 11.85
N ILE A 29 -9.73 30.39 11.98
CA ILE A 29 -11.08 30.81 11.57
C ILE A 29 -11.32 30.52 10.08
N ILE A 30 -10.38 30.90 9.22
CA ILE A 30 -10.56 30.73 7.77
C ILE A 30 -10.48 29.26 7.35
N THR A 31 -9.62 28.45 7.99
CA THR A 31 -9.55 27.00 7.75
C THR A 31 -10.88 26.35 8.13
N THR A 32 -11.48 26.74 9.25
CA THR A 32 -12.81 26.26 9.62
C THR A 32 -13.90 26.75 8.68
N CYS A 33 -13.84 28.00 8.22
CA CYS A 33 -14.86 28.58 7.34
C CYS A 33 -14.89 27.93 5.94
N LEU A 34 -13.72 27.58 5.40
CA LEU A 34 -13.60 27.01 4.06
C LEU A 34 -13.60 25.47 4.08
N GLY A 35 -13.17 24.85 5.16
CA GLY A 35 -13.21 23.40 5.35
C GLY A 35 -14.61 22.85 5.59
N ARG A 36 -14.75 21.52 5.49
CA ARG A 36 -16.04 20.86 5.77
C ARG A 36 -16.20 20.64 7.26
N LEU A 37 -16.87 21.59 7.93
CA LEU A 37 -17.25 21.49 9.33
C LEU A 37 -18.40 20.50 9.53
N GLN A 38 -18.22 19.55 10.45
CA GLN A 38 -19.21 18.57 10.87
C GLN A 38 -19.38 18.60 12.40
N ILE A 39 -20.63 18.63 12.84
CA ILE A 39 -21.06 18.64 14.24
C ILE A 39 -21.68 17.28 14.55
N ASN A 40 -20.98 16.40 15.27
CA ASN A 40 -21.38 15.01 15.47
C ASN A 40 -21.79 14.31 14.16
N GLY A 41 -21.01 14.52 13.10
CA GLY A 41 -21.25 13.91 11.78
C GLY A 41 -22.35 14.57 10.95
N LEU A 42 -22.90 15.72 11.37
CA LEU A 42 -23.91 16.47 10.60
C LEU A 42 -23.42 17.89 10.24
N PRO A 43 -23.86 18.48 9.11
CA PRO A 43 -23.50 19.86 8.75
C PRO A 43 -23.99 20.88 9.78
N PRO A 44 -23.33 22.06 9.91
CA PRO A 44 -23.72 23.11 10.86
C PRO A 44 -25.12 23.67 10.56
N ASP A 45 -25.77 24.24 11.58
CA ASP A 45 -27.09 24.87 11.48
C ASP A 45 -26.93 26.33 11.00
N ASN A 46 -27.70 26.73 9.99
CA ASN A 46 -27.65 28.09 9.44
C ASN A 46 -28.16 29.17 10.41
N LYS A 47 -28.86 28.79 11.49
CA LYS A 47 -29.28 29.71 12.57
C LYS A 47 -28.15 30.03 13.55
N ILE A 48 -27.03 29.29 13.49
CA ILE A 48 -25.90 29.45 14.38
C ILE A 48 -24.71 30.03 13.61
N ALA A 49 -24.31 31.23 13.99
CA ALA A 49 -23.14 31.89 13.42
C ALA A 49 -21.82 31.16 13.77
N LEU A 50 -20.86 31.18 12.85
CA LEU A 50 -19.62 30.40 12.90
C LEU A 50 -18.84 30.60 14.20
N GLY A 51 -18.76 31.84 14.69
CA GLY A 51 -18.06 32.14 15.94
C GLY A 51 -18.65 31.43 17.17
N ASN A 52 -19.95 31.08 17.16
CA ASN A 52 -20.57 30.32 18.26
C ASN A 52 -20.25 28.82 18.22
N TYR A 53 -19.75 28.31 17.09
CA TYR A 53 -19.17 26.96 17.01
C TYR A 53 -17.70 26.96 17.38
N LEU A 54 -16.95 27.99 16.98
CA LEU A 54 -15.52 28.09 17.25
C LEU A 54 -15.23 28.34 18.74
N PHE A 55 -15.95 29.29 19.34
CA PHE A 55 -15.60 29.88 20.64
C PHE A 55 -16.57 29.49 21.77
N ASP A 56 -16.95 28.22 21.80
CA ASP A 56 -17.62 27.60 22.95
C ASP A 56 -16.62 26.81 23.81
N ASN A 57 -17.11 26.09 24.83
CA ASN A 57 -16.23 25.34 25.74
C ASN A 57 -15.76 23.97 25.19
N GLU A 58 -16.09 23.63 23.94
CA GLU A 58 -15.72 22.37 23.29
C GLU A 58 -14.52 22.58 22.37
N GLN A 59 -13.75 21.51 22.16
CA GLN A 59 -12.59 21.51 21.26
C GLN A 59 -13.02 21.15 19.84
N MET A 60 -12.18 21.46 18.86
CA MET A 60 -12.38 21.09 17.46
C MET A 60 -11.19 20.29 16.92
N MET A 61 -11.47 19.36 16.01
CA MET A 61 -10.46 18.55 15.34
C MET A 61 -10.28 19.00 13.91
N PHE A 62 -9.10 19.49 13.56
CA PHE A 62 -8.66 19.56 12.17
C PHE A 62 -8.25 18.16 11.74
N ASP A 63 -8.95 17.61 10.76
CA ASP A 63 -8.80 16.24 10.30
C ASP A 63 -7.97 16.20 9.00
N PHE A 64 -6.86 15.45 9.04
CA PHE A 64 -5.92 15.28 7.94
C PHE A 64 -6.07 13.94 7.21
N THR A 65 -7.12 13.17 7.47
CA THR A 65 -7.34 11.86 6.82
C THR A 65 -7.61 11.97 5.32
N ARG A 66 -7.92 13.17 4.81
CA ARG A 66 -8.13 13.50 3.39
C ARG A 66 -6.99 14.32 2.79
N LEU A 67 -5.88 14.44 3.53
CA LEU A 67 -4.76 15.27 3.16
C LEU A 67 -3.56 14.39 2.81
N SER A 68 -2.97 14.59 1.63
CA SER A 68 -1.73 13.94 1.25
C SER A 68 -0.58 14.37 2.16
N GLU A 69 0.45 13.53 2.31
CA GLU A 69 1.61 13.86 3.16
C GLU A 69 2.31 15.15 2.68
N GLU A 70 2.41 15.36 1.37
CA GLU A 70 2.98 16.56 0.75
C GLU A 70 2.16 17.82 1.10
N LYS A 71 0.84 17.79 0.90
CA LYS A 71 -0.03 18.93 1.22
C LYS A 71 -0.15 19.15 2.72
N ARG A 72 -0.04 18.11 3.52
CA ARG A 72 0.06 18.23 4.98
C ARG A 72 1.31 18.97 5.39
N ALA A 73 2.48 18.64 4.84
CA ALA A 73 3.71 19.36 5.14
C ALA A 73 3.58 20.85 4.77
N LEU A 74 3.05 21.15 3.58
CA LEU A 74 2.78 22.52 3.14
C LEU A 74 1.78 23.26 4.04
N PHE A 75 0.70 22.58 4.44
CA PHE A 75 -0.29 23.14 5.37
C PHE A 75 0.35 23.46 6.72
N MET A 76 1.14 22.54 7.29
CA MET A 76 1.82 22.76 8.57
C MET A 76 2.82 23.91 8.50
N GLN A 77 3.53 24.02 7.38
CA GLN A 77 4.45 25.12 7.11
C GLN A 77 3.72 26.47 7.07
N TRP A 78 2.58 26.55 6.39
CA TRP A 78 1.77 27.77 6.38
C TRP A 78 1.09 28.04 7.74
N PHE A 79 0.63 26.98 8.41
CA PHE A 79 -0.24 27.05 9.59
C PHE A 79 0.53 27.32 10.88
N LEU A 80 1.62 26.60 11.17
CA LEU A 80 2.32 26.66 12.46
C LEU A 80 3.74 27.21 12.42
N ASP A 81 4.51 27.02 11.34
CA ASP A 81 5.94 27.40 11.31
C ASP A 81 6.19 28.87 11.70
N PRO A 82 5.39 29.86 11.25
CA PRO A 82 5.58 31.27 11.64
C PRO A 82 5.36 31.56 13.13
N HIS A 83 4.78 30.61 13.87
CA HIS A 83 4.31 30.78 15.25
C HIS A 83 5.07 29.89 16.25
N GLN A 84 6.11 29.16 15.82
CA GLN A 84 6.84 28.26 16.72
C GLN A 84 7.61 28.98 17.83
N GLU A 85 8.07 30.23 17.59
CA GLU A 85 8.82 31.02 18.57
C GLU A 85 7.95 31.47 19.76
N ASP A 86 6.67 31.76 19.52
CA ASP A 86 5.72 32.26 20.52
C ASP A 86 5.06 31.14 21.34
N LYS A 87 5.46 29.89 21.07
CA LYS A 87 4.85 28.67 21.60
C LYS A 87 5.34 28.36 23.00
N THR A 88 4.40 28.12 23.91
CA THR A 88 4.69 27.69 25.28
C THR A 88 4.04 26.33 25.57
N LYS A 89 4.51 25.64 26.61
CA LYS A 89 4.02 24.30 26.97
C LYS A 89 3.11 24.38 28.19
N VAL A 90 1.94 23.75 28.09
CA VAL A 90 0.99 23.63 29.21
C VAL A 90 0.87 22.17 29.63
N PHE A 91 0.96 21.92 30.93
CA PHE A 91 0.89 20.59 31.54
C PHE A 91 -0.43 20.39 32.32
N LEU A 92 -0.72 19.15 32.71
CA LEU A 92 -1.85 18.76 33.57
C LEU A 92 -3.26 19.12 33.04
N ARG A 93 -3.39 19.36 31.73
CA ARG A 93 -4.69 19.55 31.08
C ARG A 93 -5.44 18.22 30.96
N GLY A 94 -6.76 18.30 30.95
CA GLY A 94 -7.65 17.15 31.03
C GLY A 94 -7.97 16.45 29.72
N VAL A 95 -7.22 16.71 28.64
CA VAL A 95 -7.52 16.16 27.31
C VAL A 95 -6.21 15.82 26.58
N THR A 96 -6.23 14.75 25.79
CA THR A 96 -5.15 14.32 24.89
C THR A 96 -5.74 13.79 23.57
N VAL A 97 -4.89 13.36 22.65
CA VAL A 97 -5.28 12.70 21.39
C VAL A 97 -4.87 11.23 21.36
N ASN A 98 -5.62 10.42 20.64
CA ASN A 98 -5.33 9.00 20.39
C ASN A 98 -5.63 8.63 18.93
N GLU A 99 -4.88 7.68 18.37
CA GLU A 99 -4.92 7.24 16.97
C GLU A 99 -5.53 5.85 16.77
N TYR A 100 -5.96 5.18 17.84
CA TYR A 100 -6.43 3.79 17.84
C TYR A 100 -7.58 3.48 16.86
N ARG A 101 -8.24 4.48 16.28
CA ARG A 101 -9.39 4.28 15.37
C ARG A 101 -9.05 4.51 13.89
N GLY A 102 -7.77 4.73 13.56
CA GLY A 102 -7.34 5.09 12.20
C GLY A 102 -7.56 6.56 11.88
N PHE A 103 -7.83 7.36 12.92
CA PHE A 103 -7.94 8.81 12.88
C PHE A 103 -7.62 9.37 14.28
N THR A 104 -7.25 10.64 14.34
CA THR A 104 -6.97 11.33 15.60
C THR A 104 -8.27 11.61 16.34
N ALA A 105 -8.42 11.08 17.55
CA ALA A 105 -9.59 11.27 18.39
C ALA A 105 -9.21 11.96 19.71
N GLU A 106 -10.03 12.91 20.15
CA GLU A 106 -10.00 13.49 21.48
C GLU A 106 -10.27 12.43 22.55
N VAL A 107 -9.47 12.44 23.61
CA VAL A 107 -9.60 11.55 24.77
C VAL A 107 -9.55 12.39 26.05
N PRO A 108 -10.63 12.41 26.86
CA PRO A 108 -10.60 13.05 28.17
C PRO A 108 -9.74 12.25 29.16
N LEU A 109 -8.96 12.96 29.96
CA LEU A 109 -8.09 12.40 30.99
C LEU A 109 -8.69 12.61 32.38
N SER A 110 -8.81 11.51 33.11
CA SER A 110 -9.09 11.52 34.56
C SER A 110 -7.97 12.24 35.32
N TRP A 111 -8.22 12.61 36.58
CA TRP A 111 -7.20 13.26 37.42
C TRP A 111 -5.88 12.47 37.48
N TRP A 112 -5.96 11.14 37.67
CA TRP A 112 -4.79 10.25 37.60
C TRP A 112 -4.17 10.21 36.20
N GLY A 113 -5.00 10.19 35.15
CA GLY A 113 -4.53 10.25 33.76
C GLY A 113 -3.73 11.51 33.45
N ARG A 114 -4.10 12.67 34.01
CA ARG A 114 -3.37 13.94 33.86
C ARG A 114 -1.98 13.87 34.49
N ILE A 115 -1.88 13.28 35.68
CA ILE A 115 -0.61 13.11 36.38
C ILE A 115 0.31 12.14 35.62
N VAL A 116 -0.23 10.99 35.19
CA VAL A 116 0.53 10.01 34.40
C VAL A 116 1.02 10.62 33.08
N SER A 117 0.16 11.35 32.38
CA SER A 117 0.49 12.06 31.14
C SER A 117 1.62 13.07 31.34
N TRP A 118 1.58 13.80 32.46
CA TRP A 118 2.66 14.72 32.85
C TRP A 118 3.99 14.01 33.12
N PHE A 119 3.99 12.89 33.85
CA PHE A 119 5.20 12.08 34.06
C PHE A 119 5.76 11.49 32.75
N GLN A 120 4.91 11.22 31.77
CA GLN A 120 5.30 10.78 30.43
C GLN A 120 5.81 11.93 29.55
N GLY A 121 5.84 13.17 30.06
CA GLY A 121 6.31 14.34 29.33
C GLY A 121 5.37 14.81 28.22
N LEU A 122 4.09 14.41 28.24
CA LEU A 122 3.09 14.89 27.30
C LEU A 122 2.63 16.30 27.71
N TYR A 123 2.54 17.21 26.74
CA TYR A 123 2.13 18.60 26.92
C TYR A 123 1.28 19.08 25.75
N LEU A 124 0.55 20.17 25.98
CA LEU A 124 -0.15 20.92 24.93
C LEU A 124 0.68 22.13 24.53
N ASP A 125 0.64 22.44 23.24
CA ASP A 125 1.19 23.68 22.72
C ASP A 125 0.19 24.82 23.00
N TYR A 126 0.67 25.94 23.54
CA TYR A 126 -0.13 27.11 23.91
C TYR A 126 0.43 28.40 23.32
N TRP A 127 -0.45 29.20 22.72
CA TRP A 127 -0.18 30.53 22.20
C TRP A 127 -1.07 31.55 22.91
N LYS A 128 -0.44 32.57 23.49
CA LYS A 128 -1.16 33.64 24.20
C LYS A 128 -1.66 34.69 23.20
N VAL A 129 -2.94 35.02 23.25
CA VAL A 129 -3.59 35.94 22.32
C VAL A 129 -3.94 37.29 22.97
N SER A 130 -4.31 37.28 24.25
CA SER A 130 -4.54 38.51 25.00
C SER A 130 -4.24 38.33 26.49
N ASP A 131 -4.01 39.45 27.19
CA ASP A 131 -3.92 39.49 28.64
C ASP A 131 -5.31 39.49 29.28
N ILE A 132 -5.44 38.78 30.41
CA ILE A 132 -6.69 38.80 31.19
C ILE A 132 -6.81 40.17 31.86
N ASP A 133 -7.84 40.92 31.50
CA ASP A 133 -8.15 42.22 32.10
C ASP A 133 -9.19 42.04 33.21
N LEU A 134 -8.72 42.06 34.47
CA LEU A 134 -9.53 41.92 35.69
C LEU A 134 -10.08 43.27 36.19
N SER A 135 -10.04 44.33 35.40
CA SER A 135 -10.62 45.62 35.80
C SER A 135 -12.14 45.51 36.03
N LEU A 136 -12.67 46.26 37.01
CA LEU A 136 -14.09 46.25 37.39
C LEU A 136 -15.05 46.47 36.22
N LYS A 137 -14.62 47.16 35.15
CA LYS A 137 -15.42 47.40 33.94
C LYS A 137 -15.45 46.20 32.97
N LYS A 138 -14.42 45.35 32.95
CA LYS A 138 -14.29 44.24 31.98
C LYS A 138 -14.30 42.84 32.60
N ILE A 139 -14.30 42.73 33.93
CA ILE A 139 -14.34 41.46 34.66
C ILE A 139 -15.64 40.67 34.40
N SER A 140 -16.70 41.32 33.93
CA SER A 140 -17.98 40.71 33.55
C SER A 140 -18.09 40.40 32.04
N HIS A 141 -17.01 40.58 31.28
CA HIS A 141 -16.99 40.33 29.84
C HIS A 141 -16.27 39.03 29.50
N TYR A 142 -16.76 38.38 28.46
CA TYR A 142 -16.06 37.27 27.81
C TYR A 142 -14.68 37.72 27.33
N GLN A 143 -13.64 36.91 27.50
CA GLN A 143 -12.27 37.21 27.03
C GLN A 143 -11.60 35.95 26.48
N LEU A 144 -10.95 36.06 25.31
CA LEU A 144 -10.16 34.98 24.70
C LEU A 144 -8.67 35.20 25.00
N THR A 145 -8.07 34.33 25.81
CA THR A 145 -6.73 34.53 26.36
C THR A 145 -5.66 33.77 25.59
N GLY A 146 -6.01 32.63 24.99
CA GLY A 146 -5.06 31.89 24.16
C GLY A 146 -5.64 30.72 23.39
N ILE A 147 -4.77 30.11 22.58
CA ILE A 147 -5.04 28.97 21.72
C ILE A 147 -4.26 27.78 22.28
N GLU A 148 -4.90 26.63 22.40
CA GLU A 148 -4.30 25.36 22.82
C GLU A 148 -4.37 24.36 21.67
N MET A 149 -3.29 23.62 21.43
CA MET A 149 -3.27 22.54 20.44
C MET A 149 -2.64 21.26 20.96
N CYS A 150 -3.24 20.13 20.57
CA CYS A 150 -2.67 18.80 20.70
C CYS A 150 -2.51 18.20 19.30
N GLN A 151 -1.27 17.94 18.87
CA GLN A 151 -1.02 17.37 17.55
C GLN A 151 -1.11 15.83 17.61
N GLY A 152 -1.89 15.26 16.71
CA GLY A 152 -1.93 13.84 16.42
C GLY A 152 -1.30 13.52 15.07
N THR A 153 -1.26 12.24 14.73
CA THR A 153 -0.75 11.77 13.44
C THR A 153 -1.71 12.02 12.29
N HIS A 154 -3.02 12.13 12.52
CA HIS A 154 -4.04 12.38 11.48
C HIS A 154 -4.89 13.62 11.74
N GLY A 155 -4.43 14.53 12.59
CA GLY A 155 -5.17 15.74 12.92
C GLY A 155 -4.57 16.57 14.03
N ILE A 156 -5.17 17.74 14.26
CA ILE A 156 -4.81 18.65 15.36
C ILE A 156 -6.08 18.96 16.12
N LEU A 157 -6.04 18.67 17.42
CA LEU A 157 -7.09 19.07 18.35
C LEU A 157 -6.80 20.51 18.80
N ILE A 158 -7.76 21.40 18.59
CA ILE A 158 -7.64 22.83 18.86
C ILE A 158 -8.67 23.22 19.91
N GLY A 159 -8.21 23.86 20.97
CA GLY A 159 -9.02 24.45 22.02
C GLY A 159 -8.69 25.93 22.21
N PHE A 160 -9.59 26.63 22.90
CA PHE A 160 -9.40 28.03 23.24
C PHE A 160 -9.48 28.21 24.75
N ASN A 161 -8.50 28.91 25.33
CA ASN A 161 -8.52 29.32 26.72
C ASN A 161 -9.28 30.65 26.82
N GLN A 162 -10.35 30.68 27.60
CA GLN A 162 -11.32 31.78 27.59
C GLN A 162 -11.93 31.95 28.98
N PHE A 163 -12.21 33.21 29.34
CA PHE A 163 -12.82 33.62 30.60
C PHE A 163 -14.30 33.94 30.37
N LEU A 164 -15.17 33.54 31.32
CA LEU A 164 -16.62 33.72 31.25
C LEU A 164 -17.28 33.14 29.98
N VAL A 165 -16.87 31.93 29.59
CA VAL A 165 -17.52 31.18 28.49
C VAL A 165 -18.96 30.85 28.87
N PRO A 166 -19.95 31.12 28.00
CA PRO A 166 -21.33 30.67 28.22
C PRO A 166 -21.38 29.14 28.39
N GLY A 167 -22.12 28.66 29.39
CA GLY A 167 -22.24 27.22 29.61
C GLY A 167 -22.95 26.52 28.45
N THR A 168 -22.24 25.68 27.70
CA THR A 168 -22.78 24.89 26.57
C THR A 168 -23.02 23.43 26.91
N GLY A 169 -22.94 23.06 28.19
CA GLY A 169 -23.06 21.67 28.67
C GLY A 169 -24.38 20.96 28.34
N THR A 170 -25.37 21.65 27.74
CA THR A 170 -26.65 21.08 27.28
C THR A 170 -26.88 21.22 25.77
N LYS A 171 -25.94 21.80 25.01
CA LYS A 171 -26.10 22.17 23.58
C LYS A 171 -26.48 20.99 22.69
N TYR A 172 -26.01 19.79 23.01
CA TYR A 172 -26.31 18.55 22.29
C TYR A 172 -26.85 17.44 23.20
N LYS A 173 -27.56 17.80 24.28
CA LYS A 173 -28.14 16.84 25.23
C LYS A 173 -29.62 16.59 24.96
N ALA A 174 -30.03 15.32 24.96
CA ALA A 174 -31.44 14.95 25.06
C ALA A 174 -31.98 15.27 26.46
N HIS A 175 -33.28 15.52 26.58
CA HIS A 175 -33.94 15.81 27.86
C HIS A 175 -33.74 14.72 28.94
N ASN A 176 -33.42 13.48 28.53
CA ASN A 176 -33.18 12.34 29.42
C ASN A 176 -31.71 11.86 29.45
N ASP A 177 -30.76 12.65 28.92
CA ASP A 177 -29.36 12.26 28.91
C ASP A 177 -28.72 12.46 30.29
N LEU A 178 -28.29 11.36 30.91
CA LEU A 178 -27.64 11.33 32.23
C LEU A 178 -26.14 11.68 32.17
N GLN A 179 -25.57 11.90 30.99
CA GLN A 179 -24.15 12.25 30.85
C GLN A 179 -23.87 13.66 31.38
N GLN A 180 -22.96 13.76 32.35
CA GLN A 180 -22.54 15.03 32.94
C GLN A 180 -21.42 15.72 32.15
N GLU A 181 -20.55 14.96 31.47
CA GLU A 181 -19.34 15.48 30.80
C GLU A 181 -19.57 15.95 29.35
N PRO A 182 -18.79 16.94 28.87
CA PRO A 182 -18.79 17.36 27.47
C PRO A 182 -18.31 16.23 26.58
N LEU A 183 -18.87 16.20 25.38
CA LEU A 183 -18.77 15.06 24.51
C LEU A 183 -17.68 15.28 23.47
N GLY A 184 -16.46 14.84 23.76
CA GLY A 184 -15.30 15.04 22.87
C GLY A 184 -15.50 14.54 21.44
N ASN A 185 -14.73 15.10 20.49
CA ASN A 185 -14.86 14.92 19.03
C ASN A 185 -16.17 15.46 18.43
N THR A 186 -16.77 16.48 19.04
CA THR A 186 -18.05 17.08 18.62
C THR A 186 -17.91 17.84 17.30
N LYS A 187 -16.82 18.58 17.13
CA LYS A 187 -16.58 19.47 15.97
C LYS A 187 -15.38 18.95 15.18
N ARG A 188 -15.60 18.56 13.93
CA ARG A 188 -14.54 18.05 13.04
C ARG A 188 -14.53 18.82 11.73
N ILE A 189 -13.35 19.26 11.31
CA ILE A 189 -13.13 20.02 10.08
C ILE A 189 -12.28 19.16 9.18
N PHE A 190 -12.85 18.68 8.06
CA PHE A 190 -12.08 17.93 7.07
C PHE A 190 -11.31 18.89 6.17
N ILE A 191 -10.01 18.65 6.07
CA ILE A 191 -9.09 19.44 5.25
C ILE A 191 -8.64 18.58 4.08
N THR A 192 -8.80 19.10 2.86
CA THR A 192 -8.45 18.44 1.60
C THR A 192 -7.26 19.13 0.94
N ASP A 193 -6.60 18.43 0.02
CA ASP A 193 -5.48 18.99 -0.77
C ASP A 193 -5.88 20.30 -1.48
N LYS A 194 -7.06 20.33 -2.10
CA LYS A 194 -7.60 21.51 -2.78
C LYS A 194 -7.84 22.68 -1.83
N LEU A 195 -8.30 22.41 -0.60
CA LEU A 195 -8.48 23.44 0.41
C LEU A 195 -7.15 24.06 0.81
N VAL A 196 -6.10 23.25 0.96
CA VAL A 196 -4.76 23.77 1.29
C VAL A 196 -4.24 24.70 0.19
N ASP A 197 -4.43 24.35 -1.08
CA ASP A 197 -4.07 25.22 -2.20
C ASP A 197 -4.82 26.56 -2.16
N GLN A 198 -6.10 26.54 -1.80
CA GLN A 198 -6.88 27.76 -1.60
C GLN A 198 -6.39 28.58 -0.40
N LEU A 199 -6.07 27.94 0.73
CA LEU A 199 -5.63 28.63 1.94
C LEU A 199 -4.27 29.32 1.78
N ILE A 200 -3.31 28.66 1.12
CA ILE A 200 -1.95 29.20 0.93
C ILE A 200 -1.95 30.40 -0.01
N THR A 201 -2.85 30.44 -1.01
CA THR A 201 -2.94 31.54 -1.98
C THR A 201 -3.75 32.73 -1.48
N LEU A 202 -4.46 32.58 -0.36
CA LEU A 202 -5.44 33.54 0.12
C LEU A 202 -4.79 34.65 0.96
N ASN A 203 -5.08 35.90 0.59
CA ASN A 203 -4.57 37.06 1.32
C ASN A 203 -5.47 37.38 2.53
N LEU A 204 -5.02 36.99 3.72
CA LEU A 204 -5.75 37.18 4.98
C LEU A 204 -6.06 38.65 5.29
N LYS A 205 -5.27 39.62 4.77
CA LYS A 205 -5.49 41.06 5.03
C LYS A 205 -6.78 41.60 4.40
N ASN A 206 -7.26 40.97 3.33
CA ASN A 206 -8.47 41.42 2.61
C ASN A 206 -9.76 40.85 3.23
N ILE A 207 -9.66 40.00 4.24
CA ILE A 207 -10.80 39.32 4.85
C ILE A 207 -11.30 40.08 6.08
N ARG A 208 -12.60 40.38 6.09
CA ARG A 208 -13.28 40.94 7.26
C ARG A 208 -13.71 39.81 8.20
N PHE A 209 -12.83 39.43 9.13
CA PHE A 209 -13.08 38.33 10.07
C PHE A 209 -14.29 38.57 10.99
N GLU A 210 -14.63 39.83 11.28
CA GLU A 210 -15.88 40.18 11.96
C GLU A 210 -17.10 39.59 11.24
N SER A 211 -17.18 39.82 9.92
CA SER A 211 -18.28 39.35 9.09
C SER A 211 -18.30 37.82 9.03
N VAL A 212 -17.13 37.19 8.93
CA VAL A 212 -17.00 35.72 8.90
C VAL A 212 -17.51 35.10 10.21
N CYS A 213 -17.12 35.63 11.37
CA CYS A 213 -17.54 35.10 12.66
C CYS A 213 -19.02 35.31 12.97
N LYS A 214 -19.62 36.39 12.45
CA LYS A 214 -21.06 36.70 12.62
C LYS A 214 -21.96 36.00 11.62
N SER A 215 -21.42 35.54 10.49
CA SER A 215 -22.19 34.82 9.48
C SER A 215 -22.31 33.33 9.85
N PRO A 216 -23.39 32.65 9.41
CA PRO A 216 -23.44 31.19 9.42
C PRO A 216 -22.29 30.58 8.62
N HIS A 217 -21.95 29.32 8.92
CA HIS A 217 -20.96 28.61 8.12
C HIS A 217 -21.45 28.48 6.65
N PRO A 218 -20.60 28.66 5.62
CA PRO A 218 -21.05 28.64 4.22
C PRO A 218 -21.77 27.34 3.81
N GLN A 219 -21.32 26.21 4.36
CA GLN A 219 -21.90 24.87 4.16
C GLN A 219 -22.98 24.50 5.19
N SER A 220 -23.58 25.49 5.87
CA SER A 220 -24.65 25.24 6.84
C SER A 220 -25.98 24.91 6.17
N ILE A 221 -26.82 24.19 6.90
CA ILE A 221 -28.14 23.73 6.46
C ILE A 221 -29.23 24.30 7.36
N GLU A 222 -30.43 24.43 6.79
CA GLU A 222 -31.62 24.75 7.57
C GLU A 222 -32.11 23.52 8.35
N VAL A 223 -32.15 23.62 9.68
CA VAL A 223 -32.67 22.55 10.54
C VAL A 223 -34.16 22.75 10.77
N SER A 224 -34.97 21.85 10.20
CA SER A 224 -36.43 21.85 10.33
C SER A 224 -36.92 21.14 11.60
N ASP A 225 -36.34 19.98 11.94
CA ASP A 225 -36.66 19.19 13.15
C ASP A 225 -35.41 19.06 14.06
N PRO A 226 -35.33 19.86 15.15
CA PRO A 226 -34.23 19.79 16.11
C PRO A 226 -34.12 18.44 16.83
N GLN A 227 -35.23 17.77 17.10
CA GLN A 227 -35.23 16.49 17.84
C GLN A 227 -34.72 15.36 16.94
N GLU A 228 -35.15 15.31 15.68
CA GLU A 228 -34.62 14.34 14.72
C GLU A 228 -33.12 14.54 14.48
N ARG A 229 -32.69 15.81 14.37
CA ARG A 229 -31.26 16.13 14.27
C ARG A 229 -30.48 15.61 15.47
N LEU A 230 -31.01 15.81 16.68
CA LEU A 230 -30.39 15.34 17.90
C LEU A 230 -30.31 13.80 17.93
N ASP A 231 -31.38 13.09 17.56
CA ASP A 231 -31.39 11.63 17.43
C ASP A 231 -30.28 11.15 16.47
N LYS A 232 -30.16 11.77 15.28
CA LYS A 232 -29.12 11.45 14.28
C LYS A 232 -27.71 11.68 14.83
N MET A 233 -27.49 12.76 15.58
CA MET A 233 -26.21 13.00 16.27
C MET A 233 -25.91 11.89 17.28
N TYR A 234 -26.90 11.45 18.07
CA TYR A 234 -26.72 10.34 19.01
C TYR A 234 -26.40 9.01 18.31
N ASP A 235 -27.06 8.71 17.20
CA ASP A 235 -26.79 7.51 16.41
C ASP A 235 -25.37 7.51 15.86
N TYR A 236 -24.91 8.63 15.30
CA TYR A 236 -23.52 8.81 14.85
C TYR A 236 -22.55 8.54 16.00
N ARG A 237 -22.79 9.12 17.18
CA ARG A 237 -21.92 8.94 18.35
C ARG A 237 -21.91 7.51 18.85
N LYS A 238 -23.05 6.81 18.81
CA LYS A 238 -23.16 5.41 19.20
C LYS A 238 -22.38 4.53 18.22
N MET A 239 -22.55 4.75 16.92
CA MET A 239 -21.81 4.04 15.86
C MET A 239 -20.30 4.26 15.99
N GLN A 240 -19.89 5.50 16.20
CA GLN A 240 -18.50 5.86 16.44
C GLN A 240 -18.02 5.50 17.85
N ARG A 241 -18.83 4.89 18.72
CA ARG A 241 -18.47 4.53 20.10
C ARG A 241 -17.91 5.71 20.91
N PHE A 242 -18.47 6.90 20.72
CA PHE A 242 -18.20 8.09 21.53
C PHE A 242 -19.05 8.15 22.80
N VAL A 243 -20.06 7.28 22.91
CA VAL A 243 -20.89 7.13 24.11
C VAL A 243 -20.20 6.14 25.05
N SER A 244 -19.90 6.56 26.28
CA SER A 244 -19.33 5.69 27.31
C SER A 244 -20.34 4.59 27.68
N MET A 245 -19.88 3.32 27.77
CA MET A 245 -20.71 2.26 28.31
C MET A 245 -21.11 2.57 29.76
N LYS A 246 -22.37 2.27 30.13
CA LYS A 246 -22.82 2.34 31.51
C LYS A 246 -21.84 1.54 32.41
N PRO A 247 -21.48 2.04 33.61
CA PRO A 247 -20.65 1.32 34.55
C PRO A 247 -21.11 -0.13 34.74
N TRP A 248 -20.17 -1.05 34.97
CA TRP A 248 -20.45 -2.49 35.03
C TRP A 248 -21.52 -2.83 36.07
N TYR A 249 -21.54 -2.15 37.22
CA TYR A 249 -22.55 -2.36 38.26
C TYR A 249 -23.95 -1.96 37.77
N ILE A 250 -24.10 -0.85 37.03
CA ILE A 250 -25.40 -0.46 36.43
C ILE A 250 -25.83 -1.50 35.40
N ARG A 251 -24.91 -2.02 34.60
CA ARG A 251 -25.20 -3.10 33.64
C ARG A 251 -25.63 -4.39 34.35
N ILE A 252 -25.03 -4.72 35.49
CA ILE A 252 -25.46 -5.83 36.35
C ILE A 252 -26.83 -5.57 36.97
N TRP A 253 -27.11 -4.36 37.47
CA TRP A 253 -28.42 -4.01 38.02
C TRP A 253 -29.52 -4.06 36.96
N ILE A 254 -29.25 -3.60 35.73
CA ILE A 254 -30.16 -3.73 34.58
C ILE A 254 -30.33 -5.20 34.17
N TRP A 255 -29.26 -6.00 34.23
CA TRP A 255 -29.32 -7.43 33.93
C TRP A 255 -30.10 -8.23 34.99
N LEU A 256 -29.93 -7.91 36.27
CA LEU A 256 -30.63 -8.53 37.41
C LEU A 256 -32.09 -8.06 37.53
N PHE A 257 -32.35 -6.80 37.17
CA PHE A 257 -33.66 -6.18 37.27
C PHE A 257 -34.03 -5.49 35.95
N PRO A 258 -34.45 -6.27 34.94
CA PRO A 258 -34.75 -5.74 33.60
C PRO A 258 -35.83 -4.64 33.58
N TRP A 259 -36.74 -4.63 34.55
CA TRP A 259 -37.79 -3.61 34.69
C TRP A 259 -37.27 -2.24 35.16
N LEU A 260 -36.05 -2.15 35.70
CA LEU A 260 -35.40 -0.88 36.06
C LEU A 260 -34.75 -0.19 34.85
N GLY A 261 -34.59 -0.91 33.73
CA GLY A 261 -33.96 -0.41 32.51
C GLY A 261 -34.93 -0.34 31.34
N GLU A 262 -35.82 0.66 31.28
CA GLU A 262 -36.45 0.98 30.00
C GLU A 262 -35.45 1.72 29.09
N GLU A 263 -34.56 0.99 28.41
CA GLU A 263 -34.12 1.45 27.09
C GLU A 263 -35.12 0.93 26.07
N LYS A 264 -36.22 1.67 25.89
CA LYS A 264 -37.04 1.53 24.69
C LYS A 264 -36.15 1.91 23.51
N VAL A 265 -35.54 0.92 22.87
CA VAL A 265 -35.07 1.08 21.49
C VAL A 265 -36.32 1.43 20.71
N LYS A 266 -36.52 2.72 20.44
CA LYS A 266 -37.53 3.18 19.50
C LYS A 266 -37.09 2.64 18.15
N SER A 267 -37.53 1.43 17.82
CA SER A 267 -37.62 0.97 16.45
C SER A 267 -38.57 1.94 15.76
N LYS A 268 -38.03 3.03 15.18
CA LYS A 268 -38.79 3.86 14.24
C LYS A 268 -39.27 2.88 13.16
N SER A 269 -40.58 2.74 13.03
CA SER A 269 -41.14 2.01 11.90
C SER A 269 -40.56 2.64 10.63
N ILE A 270 -40.04 1.80 9.73
CA ILE A 270 -39.60 2.24 8.41
C ILE A 270 -40.87 2.70 7.71
N LYS A 271 -41.19 4.00 7.82
CA LYS A 271 -42.28 4.59 7.04
C LYS A 271 -41.93 4.35 5.58
N GLU A 272 -42.87 3.85 4.79
CA GLU A 272 -42.72 3.75 3.33
C GLU A 272 -42.20 5.07 2.79
N LYS A 273 -40.96 5.03 2.33
CA LYS A 273 -40.24 6.16 1.79
C LYS A 273 -40.54 6.22 0.30
N GLN A 274 -41.62 6.91 -0.05
CA GLN A 274 -41.87 7.23 -1.45
C GLN A 274 -40.77 8.18 -1.94
N ILE A 275 -40.06 7.78 -3.01
CA ILE A 275 -38.96 8.50 -3.63
C ILE A 275 -39.35 8.96 -5.03
N VAL A 276 -38.84 10.11 -5.45
CA VAL A 276 -38.97 10.65 -6.80
C VAL A 276 -37.58 10.80 -7.40
N PRO A 277 -37.32 10.29 -8.61
CA PRO A 277 -36.06 10.51 -9.29
C PRO A 277 -35.92 11.97 -9.70
N LEU A 278 -34.76 12.55 -9.42
CA LEU A 278 -34.38 13.89 -9.88
C LEU A 278 -33.38 13.81 -11.05
N TYR A 279 -32.49 12.83 -11.02
CA TYR A 279 -31.48 12.62 -12.04
C TYR A 279 -31.09 11.15 -12.10
N GLU A 280 -30.97 10.61 -13.32
CA GLU A 280 -30.53 9.23 -13.52
C GLU A 280 -29.52 9.17 -14.66
N SER A 281 -28.45 8.40 -14.44
CA SER A 281 -27.41 8.09 -15.40
C SER A 281 -26.89 6.68 -15.14
N LYS A 282 -26.08 6.13 -16.05
CA LYS A 282 -25.49 4.79 -15.87
C LYS A 282 -24.61 4.64 -14.61
N LYS A 283 -24.12 5.75 -14.04
CA LYS A 283 -23.20 5.76 -12.90
C LYS A 283 -23.82 6.34 -11.63
N ILE A 284 -24.60 7.41 -11.74
CA ILE A 284 -25.20 8.09 -10.59
C ILE A 284 -26.69 8.27 -10.79
N GLU A 285 -27.44 8.06 -9.71
CA GLU A 285 -28.85 8.34 -9.54
C GLU A 285 -29.05 9.26 -8.34
N ILE A 286 -29.90 10.27 -8.49
CA ILE A 286 -30.26 11.22 -7.42
C ILE A 286 -31.76 11.16 -7.26
N PHE A 287 -32.22 10.84 -6.05
CA PHE A 287 -33.62 10.77 -5.69
C PHE A 287 -33.94 11.77 -4.59
N ARG A 288 -35.22 12.15 -4.50
CA ARG A 288 -35.76 12.96 -3.41
C ARG A 288 -36.87 12.18 -2.69
N PHE A 289 -36.81 12.15 -1.37
CA PHE A 289 -37.89 11.61 -0.55
C PHE A 289 -39.08 12.56 -0.50
N LEU A 290 -40.31 12.08 -0.75
CA LEU A 290 -41.50 12.93 -0.80
C LEU A 290 -41.86 13.56 0.55
N LYS A 291 -41.69 12.81 1.64
CA LYS A 291 -42.10 13.24 3.00
C LYS A 291 -41.02 14.04 3.73
N SER A 292 -39.76 13.63 3.63
CA SER A 292 -38.65 14.28 4.34
C SER A 292 -37.92 15.32 3.48
N HIS A 293 -38.13 15.34 2.16
CA HIS A 293 -37.37 16.14 1.19
C HIS A 293 -35.85 15.89 1.17
N GLU A 294 -35.37 14.89 1.92
CA GLU A 294 -34.00 14.40 1.88
C GLU A 294 -33.64 13.94 0.46
N ILE A 295 -32.37 14.09 0.11
CA ILE A 295 -31.80 13.70 -1.17
C ILE A 295 -30.99 12.42 -0.97
N LEU A 296 -31.31 11.37 -1.71
CA LEU A 296 -30.54 10.13 -1.77
C LEU A 296 -29.71 10.14 -3.04
N VAL A 297 -28.39 10.13 -2.90
CA VAL A 297 -27.47 9.92 -4.03
C VAL A 297 -27.04 8.47 -4.01
N ARG A 298 -27.23 7.76 -5.11
CA ARG A 298 -26.70 6.42 -5.36
C ARG A 298 -25.66 6.51 -6.46
N GLU A 299 -24.48 5.98 -6.23
CA GLU A 299 -23.40 5.97 -7.21
C GLU A 299 -22.84 4.56 -7.34
N ARG A 300 -22.71 4.07 -8.57
CA ARG A 300 -22.10 2.79 -8.88
C ARG A 300 -20.64 2.85 -8.46
N LYS A 301 -20.23 1.95 -7.57
CA LYS A 301 -18.85 1.85 -7.11
C LYS A 301 -17.96 1.56 -8.30
N PRO A 302 -16.78 2.19 -8.43
CA PRO A 302 -15.92 1.97 -9.58
C PRO A 302 -15.39 0.53 -9.60
N ASN A 303 -14.94 0.05 -10.76
CA ASN A 303 -14.35 -1.27 -10.89
C ASN A 303 -13.01 -1.36 -10.14
N ILE A 304 -12.57 -2.59 -9.88
CA ILE A 304 -11.25 -2.83 -9.30
C ILE A 304 -10.19 -2.49 -10.35
N GLU A 305 -9.38 -1.47 -10.08
CA GLU A 305 -8.26 -1.06 -10.94
C GLU A 305 -6.91 -1.23 -10.24
N ASN A 306 -6.92 -1.27 -8.90
CA ASN A 306 -5.70 -1.27 -8.09
C ASN A 306 -5.70 -2.50 -7.17
N ILE A 307 -4.59 -3.24 -7.12
CA ILE A 307 -4.43 -4.36 -6.19
C ILE A 307 -3.27 -4.12 -5.24
N VAL A 308 -3.49 -4.41 -3.95
CA VAL A 308 -2.49 -4.31 -2.89
C VAL A 308 -2.28 -5.70 -2.31
N LEU A 309 -1.05 -6.20 -2.31
CA LEU A 309 -0.71 -7.56 -1.89
C LEU A 309 0.19 -7.52 -0.66
N CYS A 310 -0.27 -8.08 0.45
CA CYS A 310 0.54 -8.13 1.66
C CYS A 310 1.70 -9.14 1.54
N GLY A 311 2.72 -8.95 2.37
CA GLY A 311 3.78 -9.95 2.56
C GLY A 311 3.32 -11.14 3.40
N GLY A 312 4.04 -12.25 3.26
CA GLY A 312 3.75 -13.49 4.00
C GLY A 312 4.67 -14.67 3.67
N GLY A 313 5.83 -14.43 3.04
CA GLY A 313 6.78 -15.48 2.65
C GLY A 313 6.12 -16.58 1.84
N ALA A 314 6.16 -17.81 2.35
CA ALA A 314 5.57 -18.99 1.72
C ALA A 314 4.05 -18.92 1.49
N LYS A 315 3.33 -18.03 2.18
CA LYS A 315 1.89 -17.80 1.99
C LYS A 315 1.56 -17.21 0.60
N ILE A 316 2.56 -16.79 -0.19
CA ILE A 316 2.41 -16.24 -1.55
C ILE A 316 1.59 -17.13 -2.49
N PHE A 317 1.55 -18.45 -2.28
CA PHE A 317 0.74 -19.36 -3.09
C PHE A 317 -0.76 -19.04 -3.02
N ALA A 318 -1.26 -18.52 -1.89
CA ALA A 318 -2.64 -18.08 -1.79
C ALA A 318 -2.93 -16.86 -2.70
N HIS A 319 -1.95 -15.96 -2.91
CA HIS A 319 -2.11 -14.86 -3.87
C HIS A 319 -2.29 -15.35 -5.31
N ILE A 320 -1.70 -16.48 -5.68
CA ILE A 320 -1.92 -17.10 -7.01
C ILE A 320 -3.40 -17.45 -7.19
N GLY A 321 -4.04 -17.98 -6.15
CA GLY A 321 -5.48 -18.26 -6.14
C GLY A 321 -6.32 -17.00 -6.39
N VAL A 322 -5.97 -15.89 -5.74
CA VAL A 322 -6.62 -14.60 -5.97
C VAL A 322 -6.47 -14.15 -7.41
N TRP A 323 -5.25 -14.19 -7.94
CA TRP A 323 -4.98 -13.78 -9.31
C TRP A 323 -5.69 -14.66 -10.33
N LYS A 324 -5.77 -15.97 -10.07
CA LYS A 324 -6.53 -16.92 -10.87
C LYS A 324 -8.01 -16.54 -10.94
N ALA A 325 -8.64 -16.29 -9.80
CA ALA A 325 -10.04 -15.89 -9.74
C ALA A 325 -10.30 -14.57 -10.50
N LEU A 326 -9.41 -13.58 -10.38
CA LEU A 326 -9.51 -12.32 -11.11
C LEU A 326 -9.34 -12.50 -12.64
N ASN A 327 -8.36 -13.31 -13.06
CA ASN A 327 -8.13 -13.62 -14.48
C ASN A 327 -9.34 -14.32 -15.11
N GLU A 328 -9.93 -15.32 -14.42
CA GLU A 328 -11.13 -16.02 -14.87
C GLU A 328 -12.36 -15.11 -14.90
N ALA A 329 -12.45 -14.19 -13.94
CA ALA A 329 -13.50 -13.16 -13.92
C ALA A 329 -13.32 -12.03 -14.95
N ARG A 330 -12.22 -12.05 -15.73
CA ARG A 330 -11.82 -10.96 -16.66
C ARG A 330 -11.68 -9.59 -15.99
N ILE A 331 -11.32 -9.58 -14.70
CA ILE A 331 -11.01 -8.36 -13.95
C ILE A 331 -9.50 -8.19 -13.98
N TYR A 332 -9.03 -7.15 -14.69
CA TYR A 332 -7.61 -6.87 -14.89
C TYR A 332 -7.22 -5.55 -14.22
N PRO A 333 -6.81 -5.57 -12.94
CA PRO A 333 -6.17 -4.43 -12.31
C PRO A 333 -4.98 -3.94 -13.14
N GLU A 334 -4.74 -2.64 -13.12
CA GLU A 334 -3.65 -2.01 -13.87
C GLU A 334 -2.55 -1.47 -12.93
N LYS A 335 -2.87 -1.24 -11.66
CA LYS A 335 -1.91 -0.74 -10.67
C LYS A 335 -1.70 -1.76 -9.56
N PHE A 336 -0.44 -1.97 -9.21
CA PHE A 336 -0.03 -3.04 -8.29
C PHE A 336 0.83 -2.47 -7.19
N ALA A 337 0.52 -2.78 -5.94
CA ALA A 337 1.37 -2.46 -4.80
C ALA A 337 1.65 -3.73 -3.99
N GLY A 338 2.86 -3.89 -3.50
CA GLY A 338 3.22 -5.06 -2.70
C GLY A 338 4.37 -4.82 -1.74
N SER A 339 4.40 -5.65 -0.70
CA SER A 339 5.43 -5.69 0.32
C SER A 339 5.94 -7.13 0.49
N SER A 340 7.25 -7.33 0.60
CA SER A 340 7.87 -8.66 0.75
C SER A 340 7.45 -9.63 -0.37
N ALA A 341 7.02 -10.85 -0.04
CA ALA A 341 6.46 -11.81 -0.99
C ALA A 341 5.29 -11.22 -1.83
N GLY A 342 4.54 -10.26 -1.27
CA GLY A 342 3.51 -9.52 -2.01
C GLY A 342 4.08 -8.63 -3.11
N ALA A 343 5.30 -8.09 -2.96
CA ALA A 343 5.99 -7.33 -4.02
C ALA A 343 6.42 -8.22 -5.18
N ILE A 344 6.82 -9.46 -4.91
CA ILE A 344 7.11 -10.46 -5.95
C ILE A 344 5.85 -10.73 -6.76
N MET A 345 4.73 -11.02 -6.09
CA MET A 345 3.45 -11.25 -6.76
C MET A 345 2.98 -10.00 -7.54
N ALA A 346 3.10 -8.80 -6.94
CA ALA A 346 2.76 -7.55 -7.59
C ALA A 346 3.57 -7.31 -8.87
N LEU A 347 4.87 -7.63 -8.87
CA LEU A 347 5.71 -7.57 -10.07
C LEU A 347 5.22 -8.54 -11.15
N MET A 348 4.90 -9.78 -10.80
CA MET A 348 4.45 -10.76 -11.78
C MET A 348 3.13 -10.34 -12.43
N CYS A 349 2.15 -9.91 -11.63
CA CYS A 349 0.89 -9.39 -12.16
C CYS A 349 1.10 -8.12 -12.99
N TYR A 350 1.97 -7.20 -12.54
CA TYR A 350 2.34 -6.00 -13.28
C TYR A 350 2.98 -6.30 -14.63
N LEU A 351 3.76 -7.38 -14.77
CA LEU A 351 4.35 -7.78 -16.05
C LEU A 351 3.36 -8.53 -16.97
N GLY A 352 2.12 -8.76 -16.52
CA GLY A 352 1.09 -9.43 -17.30
C GLY A 352 1.21 -10.95 -17.30
N TYR A 353 1.83 -11.56 -16.28
CA TYR A 353 1.80 -13.00 -16.10
C TYR A 353 0.39 -13.48 -15.71
N SER A 354 -0.06 -14.59 -16.29
CA SER A 354 -1.24 -15.35 -15.86
C SER A 354 -0.96 -16.16 -14.60
N ALA A 355 -2.01 -16.50 -13.84
CA ALA A 355 -1.86 -17.31 -12.64
C ALA A 355 -1.19 -18.68 -12.91
N ALA A 356 -1.45 -19.30 -14.08
CA ALA A 356 -0.82 -20.55 -14.47
C ALA A 356 0.69 -20.39 -14.73
N GLU A 357 1.10 -19.31 -15.40
CA GLU A 357 2.53 -19.02 -15.61
C GLU A 357 3.24 -18.76 -14.27
N ILE A 358 2.61 -18.02 -13.35
CA ILE A 358 3.18 -17.74 -12.01
C ILE A 358 3.34 -19.04 -11.22
N GLU A 359 2.32 -19.89 -11.22
CA GLU A 359 2.38 -21.18 -10.54
C GLU A 359 3.51 -22.05 -11.10
N GLU A 360 3.65 -22.11 -12.43
CA GLU A 360 4.69 -22.89 -13.08
C GLU A 360 6.09 -22.34 -12.81
N LEU A 361 6.23 -21.02 -12.80
CA LEU A 361 7.47 -20.33 -12.43
C LEU A 361 7.85 -20.70 -10.98
N PHE A 362 6.91 -20.62 -10.03
CA PHE A 362 7.17 -20.94 -8.62
C PHE A 362 7.40 -22.43 -8.34
N LYS A 363 6.85 -23.36 -9.15
CA LYS A 363 7.16 -24.80 -9.01
C LYS A 363 8.66 -25.09 -9.14
N HIS A 364 9.35 -24.32 -9.97
CA HIS A 364 10.78 -24.49 -10.27
C HIS A 364 11.70 -23.75 -9.29
N PHE A 365 11.18 -22.81 -8.51
CA PHE A 365 11.89 -22.08 -7.48
C PHE A 365 11.82 -22.82 -6.13
N LYS A 366 12.62 -23.88 -5.98
CA LYS A 366 12.80 -24.55 -4.68
C LYS A 366 13.70 -23.74 -3.75
N HIS A 367 13.54 -23.92 -2.43
CA HIS A 367 14.30 -23.22 -1.39
C HIS A 367 15.83 -23.33 -1.57
N GLU A 368 16.31 -24.51 -1.97
CA GLU A 368 17.70 -24.80 -2.31
C GLU A 368 18.29 -23.90 -3.41
N HIS A 369 17.45 -23.21 -4.18
CA HIS A 369 17.87 -22.30 -5.26
C HIS A 369 17.83 -20.82 -4.84
N LEU A 370 17.24 -20.50 -3.69
CA LEU A 370 16.94 -19.12 -3.26
C LEU A 370 17.65 -18.72 -1.96
N VAL A 371 18.13 -19.67 -1.16
CA VAL A 371 18.78 -19.42 0.14
C VAL A 371 20.07 -20.22 0.24
N HIS A 372 21.19 -19.50 0.41
CA HIS A 372 22.51 -20.08 0.70
C HIS A 372 22.89 -19.80 2.17
N PHE A 373 23.20 -20.84 2.95
CA PHE A 373 23.59 -20.66 4.36
C PHE A 373 25.07 -20.23 4.48
N ASP A 374 25.31 -18.93 4.65
CA ASP A 374 26.60 -18.34 5.04
C ASP A 374 26.38 -17.49 6.31
N ILE A 375 26.47 -18.14 7.47
CA ILE A 375 26.10 -17.54 8.75
C ILE A 375 27.11 -16.45 9.14
N ASN A 376 26.66 -15.20 9.11
CA ASN A 376 27.32 -14.07 9.78
C ASN A 376 26.26 -13.26 10.55
N ILE A 377 26.67 -12.46 11.53
CA ILE A 377 25.83 -11.80 12.56
C ILE A 377 24.73 -10.87 11.99
N ASN A 378 24.74 -10.58 10.68
CA ASN A 378 23.80 -9.69 9.99
C ASN A 378 22.82 -10.39 9.01
N GLY A 379 22.74 -11.73 9.00
CA GLY A 379 21.80 -12.50 8.17
C GLY A 379 22.36 -13.86 7.73
N ILE A 380 21.47 -14.81 7.42
CA ILE A 380 21.83 -16.21 7.09
C ILE A 380 22.29 -16.37 5.62
N SER A 381 21.86 -15.47 4.72
CA SER A 381 22.13 -15.55 3.29
C SER A 381 22.23 -14.17 2.61
N GLU A 382 22.93 -14.10 1.47
CA GLU A 382 22.87 -12.96 0.56
C GLU A 382 21.69 -13.12 -0.41
N ALA A 383 20.96 -12.03 -0.68
CA ALA A 383 19.75 -12.06 -1.52
C ALA A 383 20.03 -12.12 -3.04
N HIS A 384 21.25 -12.50 -3.44
CA HIS A 384 21.69 -12.52 -4.83
C HIS A 384 20.90 -13.52 -5.69
N SER A 385 20.66 -14.73 -5.18
CA SER A 385 19.89 -15.76 -5.91
C SER A 385 18.44 -15.35 -6.15
N LEU A 386 17.81 -14.69 -5.16
CA LEU A 386 16.48 -14.11 -5.30
C LEU A 386 16.47 -13.01 -6.37
N LYS A 387 17.51 -12.17 -6.39
CA LYS A 387 17.66 -11.14 -7.44
C LYS A 387 17.77 -11.79 -8.83
N THR A 388 18.59 -12.82 -9.00
CA THR A 388 18.74 -13.53 -10.28
C THR A 388 17.42 -14.16 -10.73
N ALA A 389 16.64 -14.73 -9.80
CA ALA A 389 15.30 -15.26 -10.10
C ALA A 389 14.35 -14.17 -10.63
N LEU A 390 14.37 -13.00 -10.00
CA LEU A 390 13.57 -11.85 -10.42
C LEU A 390 14.05 -11.28 -11.76
N ASP A 391 15.36 -11.18 -11.96
CA ASP A 391 15.98 -10.78 -13.24
C ASP A 391 15.54 -11.73 -14.37
N TYR A 392 15.54 -13.04 -14.11
CA TYR A 392 15.09 -14.04 -15.08
C TYR A 392 13.59 -13.88 -15.40
N ALA A 393 12.73 -13.74 -14.40
CA ALA A 393 11.30 -13.55 -14.62
C ALA A 393 11.02 -12.28 -15.46
N ILE A 394 11.64 -11.16 -15.12
CA ILE A 394 11.53 -9.93 -15.90
C ILE A 394 12.02 -10.16 -17.33
N ALA A 395 13.21 -10.73 -17.50
CA ALA A 395 13.82 -10.96 -18.81
C ALA A 395 12.98 -11.90 -19.68
N TYR A 396 12.40 -12.94 -19.09
CA TYR A 396 11.57 -13.93 -19.78
C TYR A 396 10.32 -13.26 -20.36
N LYS A 397 9.58 -12.51 -19.53
CA LYS A 397 8.35 -11.85 -20.01
C LYS A 397 8.65 -10.74 -21.01
N LEU A 398 9.72 -9.98 -20.80
CA LEU A 398 10.16 -8.99 -21.76
C LEU A 398 10.54 -9.61 -23.10
N ASN A 399 11.23 -10.75 -23.11
CA ASN A 399 11.59 -11.44 -24.36
C ASN A 399 10.34 -11.87 -25.14
N GLU A 400 9.30 -12.37 -24.45
CA GLU A 400 8.00 -12.69 -25.06
C GLU A 400 7.34 -11.44 -25.66
N ILE A 401 7.28 -10.34 -24.91
CA ILE A 401 6.67 -9.07 -25.36
C ILE A 401 7.45 -8.50 -26.56
N VAL A 402 8.76 -8.42 -26.46
CA VAL A 402 9.65 -7.87 -27.49
C VAL A 402 9.53 -8.68 -28.78
N ALA A 403 9.48 -10.01 -28.69
CA ALA A 403 9.26 -10.88 -29.85
C ALA A 403 7.86 -10.71 -30.45
N LYS A 404 6.81 -10.65 -29.62
CA LYS A 404 5.41 -10.47 -30.05
C LYS A 404 5.18 -9.14 -30.77
N TYR A 405 5.74 -8.06 -30.23
CA TYR A 405 5.55 -6.70 -30.74
C TYR A 405 6.66 -6.22 -31.70
N ARG A 406 7.69 -7.05 -31.95
CA ARG A 406 8.81 -6.77 -32.86
C ARG A 406 9.56 -5.47 -32.54
N ILE A 407 9.72 -5.17 -31.26
CA ILE A 407 10.52 -4.04 -30.78
C ILE A 407 11.95 -4.50 -30.43
N PRO A 408 12.94 -3.60 -30.29
CA PRO A 408 14.25 -3.98 -29.77
C PRO A 408 14.17 -4.33 -28.27
N TYR A 409 14.97 -5.32 -27.84
CA TYR A 409 15.12 -5.64 -26.42
C TYR A 409 15.85 -4.48 -25.70
N PRO A 410 15.43 -4.07 -24.50
CA PRO A 410 16.05 -2.95 -23.78
C PRO A 410 17.52 -3.22 -23.44
N GLU A 411 18.35 -2.17 -23.55
CA GLU A 411 19.76 -2.23 -23.17
C GLU A 411 19.97 -1.83 -21.70
N GLY A 412 20.90 -2.51 -21.01
CA GLY A 412 21.28 -2.17 -19.64
C GLY A 412 20.38 -2.79 -18.58
N LYS A 413 20.25 -2.10 -17.44
CA LYS A 413 19.43 -2.57 -16.31
C LYS A 413 17.97 -2.31 -16.60
N ILE A 414 17.10 -3.26 -16.25
CA ILE A 414 15.66 -3.06 -16.36
C ILE A 414 15.17 -2.23 -15.16
N THR A 415 14.94 -0.94 -15.43
CA THR A 415 14.44 0.03 -14.45
C THR A 415 12.93 0.24 -14.59
N PHE A 416 12.31 0.94 -13.63
CA PHE A 416 10.91 1.34 -13.75
C PHE A 416 10.65 2.15 -15.02
N ALA A 417 11.56 3.06 -15.38
CA ALA A 417 11.50 3.83 -16.63
C ALA A 417 11.61 2.93 -17.87
N THR A 418 12.47 1.91 -17.83
CA THR A 418 12.60 0.95 -18.93
C THR A 418 11.28 0.22 -19.21
N LEU A 419 10.59 -0.25 -18.17
CA LEU A 419 9.31 -0.94 -18.30
C LEU A 419 8.18 0.01 -18.75
N GLU A 420 8.20 1.25 -18.28
CA GLU A 420 7.29 2.31 -18.73
C GLU A 420 7.45 2.60 -20.24
N ASP A 421 8.69 2.73 -20.71
CA ASP A 421 8.99 2.98 -22.12
C ASP A 421 8.51 1.83 -23.01
N ILE A 422 8.68 0.58 -22.57
CA ILE A 422 8.16 -0.60 -23.28
C ILE A 422 6.64 -0.57 -23.32
N ARG A 423 5.97 -0.27 -22.20
CA ARG A 423 4.51 -0.16 -22.15
C ARG A 423 3.99 0.92 -23.11
N LYS A 424 4.64 2.09 -23.16
CA LYS A 424 4.28 3.18 -24.09
C LYS A 424 4.45 2.78 -25.56
N LYS A 425 5.51 2.04 -25.89
CA LYS A 425 5.77 1.54 -27.24
C LYS A 425 4.79 0.42 -27.66
N CYS A 426 4.30 -0.36 -26.69
CA CYS A 426 3.44 -1.51 -26.91
C CYS A 426 2.16 -1.43 -26.07
N PRO A 427 1.21 -0.53 -26.40
CA PRO A 427 -0.05 -0.44 -25.67
C PRO A 427 -0.80 -1.79 -25.76
N GLY A 428 -1.17 -2.35 -24.61
CA GLY A 428 -1.82 -3.68 -24.53
C GLY A 428 -0.85 -4.87 -24.43
N CYS A 429 0.45 -4.65 -24.18
CA CYS A 429 1.41 -5.73 -23.95
C CYS A 429 1.22 -6.50 -22.62
N GLY A 430 0.22 -6.11 -21.82
CA GLY A 430 -0.07 -6.71 -20.51
C GLY A 430 0.70 -6.08 -19.35
N ILE A 431 1.65 -5.16 -19.62
CA ILE A 431 2.34 -4.42 -18.56
C ILE A 431 1.37 -3.40 -17.94
N GLY A 432 1.23 -3.44 -16.62
CA GLY A 432 0.39 -2.55 -15.83
C GLY A 432 0.80 -1.08 -15.91
N LYS A 433 -0.08 -0.19 -15.45
CA LYS A 433 0.13 1.27 -15.39
C LYS A 433 1.09 1.70 -14.28
N GLU A 434 1.14 0.95 -13.18
CA GLU A 434 1.98 1.32 -12.03
C GLU A 434 2.35 0.10 -11.18
N LEU A 435 3.61 0.07 -10.72
CA LEU A 435 4.11 -0.86 -9.71
C LEU A 435 4.70 -0.06 -8.54
N VAL A 436 4.22 -0.34 -7.33
CA VAL A 436 4.71 0.23 -6.07
C VAL A 436 5.26 -0.88 -5.19
N VAL A 437 6.51 -0.73 -4.77
CA VAL A 437 7.22 -1.71 -3.93
C VAL A 437 7.71 -1.01 -2.67
N THR A 438 7.46 -1.60 -1.49
CA THR A 438 7.90 -1.01 -0.21
C THR A 438 9.16 -1.65 0.34
N ALA A 439 10.00 -0.87 0.99
CA ALA A 439 11.14 -1.34 1.79
C ALA A 439 11.24 -0.54 3.09
N THR A 440 11.94 -1.10 4.07
CA THR A 440 12.16 -0.43 5.36
C THR A 440 13.55 0.19 5.39
N ASN A 441 13.66 1.51 5.52
CA ASN A 441 14.95 2.16 5.79
C ASN A 441 15.28 1.98 7.27
N LYS A 442 16.32 1.19 7.56
CA LYS A 442 16.71 0.78 8.92
C LYS A 442 17.24 1.94 9.74
N ARG A 443 17.92 2.90 9.11
CA ARG A 443 18.51 4.06 9.81
C ARG A 443 17.43 5.06 10.22
N LYS A 444 16.50 5.37 9.32
CA LYS A 444 15.42 6.35 9.54
C LYS A 444 14.22 5.78 10.28
N GLY A 445 14.00 4.47 10.21
CA GLY A 445 12.80 3.83 10.75
C GLY A 445 11.54 4.15 9.95
N GLU A 446 11.69 4.37 8.64
CA GLU A 446 10.63 4.82 7.73
C GLU A 446 10.44 3.85 6.55
N THR A 447 9.23 3.79 6.00
CA THR A 447 8.95 3.03 4.78
C THR A 447 9.38 3.84 3.55
N ARG A 448 10.25 3.24 2.73
CA ARG A 448 10.62 3.75 1.40
C ARG A 448 9.73 3.09 0.35
N TYR A 449 9.22 3.89 -0.58
CA TYR A 449 8.38 3.41 -1.69
C TYR A 449 9.16 3.57 -3.00
N PHE A 450 9.28 2.48 -3.76
CA PHE A 450 9.83 2.46 -5.11
C PHE A 450 8.70 2.37 -6.12
N SER A 451 8.69 3.27 -7.10
CA SER A 451 7.76 3.26 -8.23
C SER A 451 8.36 4.06 -9.40
N PHE A 452 7.71 4.04 -10.56
CA PHE A 452 8.11 4.91 -11.68
C PHE A 452 8.11 6.39 -11.29
N LEU A 453 7.10 6.85 -10.56
CA LEU A 453 6.98 8.26 -10.14
C LEU A 453 8.06 8.70 -9.14
N ARG A 454 8.48 7.79 -8.25
CA ARG A 454 9.42 8.12 -7.15
C ARG A 454 10.87 7.75 -7.45
N SER A 455 11.10 6.72 -8.27
CA SER A 455 12.43 6.14 -8.50
C SER A 455 12.55 5.55 -9.91
N PRO A 456 12.38 6.36 -10.97
CA PRO A 456 12.28 5.87 -12.36
C PRO A 456 13.53 5.09 -12.81
N ASN A 457 14.71 5.52 -12.40
CA ASN A 457 15.99 4.93 -12.80
C ASN A 457 16.46 3.79 -11.89
N PHE A 458 15.66 3.40 -10.89
CA PHE A 458 16.00 2.30 -9.99
C PHE A 458 15.67 0.96 -10.63
N GLU A 459 16.52 -0.04 -10.40
CA GLU A 459 16.39 -1.38 -10.95
C GLU A 459 15.22 -2.12 -10.27
N VAL A 460 14.28 -2.65 -11.05
CA VAL A 460 13.03 -3.20 -10.52
C VAL A 460 13.27 -4.46 -9.70
N SER A 461 14.13 -5.36 -10.20
CA SER A 461 14.52 -6.57 -9.46
C SER A 461 15.21 -6.25 -8.14
N GLU A 462 16.00 -5.18 -8.08
CA GLU A 462 16.67 -4.74 -6.85
C GLU A 462 15.68 -4.20 -5.82
N ALA A 463 14.67 -3.44 -6.25
CA ALA A 463 13.61 -2.95 -5.37
C ALA A 463 12.80 -4.11 -4.78
N VAL A 464 12.36 -5.06 -5.62
CA VAL A 464 11.57 -6.23 -5.18
C VAL A 464 12.40 -7.16 -4.30
N LYS A 465 13.67 -7.41 -4.65
CA LYS A 465 14.61 -8.17 -3.82
C LYS A 465 14.76 -7.53 -2.44
N THR A 466 14.97 -6.22 -2.37
CA THR A 466 15.10 -5.48 -1.10
C THR A 466 13.82 -5.60 -0.28
N SER A 467 12.66 -5.45 -0.92
CA SER A 467 11.35 -5.59 -0.29
C SER A 467 11.14 -6.97 0.34
N ALA A 468 11.68 -8.03 -0.27
CA ALA A 468 11.58 -9.42 0.19
C ALA A 468 12.79 -9.92 1.01
N SER A 469 13.74 -9.03 1.35
CA SER A 469 14.94 -9.38 2.11
C SER A 469 14.68 -9.35 3.62
N PHE A 470 13.96 -10.36 4.11
CA PHE A 470 13.58 -10.46 5.53
C PHE A 470 14.82 -10.56 6.45
N PRO A 471 15.00 -9.69 7.46
CA PRO A 471 16.27 -9.54 8.20
C PRO A 471 16.83 -10.80 8.89
N ILE A 472 15.98 -11.78 9.19
CA ILE A 472 16.42 -13.05 9.78
C ILE A 472 17.08 -13.94 8.71
N VAL A 473 16.62 -13.85 7.47
CA VAL A 473 17.04 -14.74 6.36
C VAL A 473 18.09 -14.05 5.50
N TYR A 474 17.88 -12.78 5.17
CA TYR A 474 18.70 -12.03 4.23
C TYR A 474 19.38 -10.82 4.88
N ARG A 475 20.60 -10.52 4.43
CA ARG A 475 21.33 -9.29 4.83
C ARG A 475 20.63 -8.03 4.28
N SER A 476 20.76 -6.91 5.02
CA SER A 476 20.27 -5.61 4.57
C SER A 476 20.94 -5.18 3.27
N THR A 477 20.18 -4.55 2.36
CA THR A 477 20.70 -3.97 1.12
C THR A 477 20.99 -2.49 1.33
N ASP A 478 22.22 -2.05 1.06
CA ASP A 478 22.56 -0.63 1.10
C ASP A 478 22.05 0.08 -0.16
N ILE A 479 21.22 1.11 0.04
CA ILE A 479 20.66 1.94 -1.02
C ILE A 479 20.92 3.40 -0.64
N ASP A 480 21.65 4.12 -1.48
CA ASP A 480 22.06 5.52 -1.26
C ASP A 480 22.79 5.76 0.08
N GLY A 481 23.57 4.79 0.54
CA GLY A 481 24.33 4.86 1.80
C GLY A 481 23.51 4.54 3.05
N ASP A 482 22.22 4.22 2.90
CA ASP A 482 21.36 3.77 3.98
C ASP A 482 21.04 2.27 3.87
N PRO A 483 21.10 1.51 4.98
CA PRO A 483 20.72 0.11 4.99
C PRO A 483 19.19 -0.04 4.92
N HIS A 484 18.73 -0.88 3.99
CA HIS A 484 17.32 -1.18 3.76
C HIS A 484 17.04 -2.67 3.97
N ASN A 485 15.86 -2.96 4.50
CA ASN A 485 15.35 -4.29 4.82
C ASN A 485 13.96 -4.51 4.19
N ASP A 486 13.42 -5.70 4.39
CA ASP A 486 12.07 -6.10 3.97
C ASP A 486 11.01 -5.04 4.31
N GLY A 487 10.13 -4.78 3.34
CA GLY A 487 9.06 -3.78 3.46
C GLY A 487 8.02 -4.16 4.52
N GLY A 488 7.83 -5.46 4.74
CA GLY A 488 6.85 -6.02 5.67
C GLY A 488 7.21 -5.82 7.14
N VAL A 489 8.43 -5.36 7.43
CA VAL A 489 8.87 -5.00 8.78
C VAL A 489 8.09 -3.80 9.32
N LEU A 490 7.97 -2.71 8.53
CA LEU A 490 7.20 -1.53 8.91
C LEU A 490 5.82 -1.47 8.28
N ASN A 491 5.70 -1.95 7.05
CA ASN A 491 4.51 -1.76 6.23
C ASN A 491 4.24 -3.00 5.36
N ASN A 492 3.61 -3.98 5.98
CA ASN A 492 3.25 -5.23 5.30
C ASN A 492 2.00 -5.08 4.43
N PHE A 493 1.21 -4.01 4.61
CA PHE A 493 -0.04 -3.77 3.90
C PHE A 493 -0.10 -2.35 3.33
N PRO A 494 0.56 -2.07 2.18
CA PRO A 494 0.78 -0.72 1.69
C PRO A 494 -0.43 -0.16 0.92
N THR A 495 -1.59 -0.06 1.58
CA THR A 495 -2.84 0.39 0.94
C THR A 495 -2.84 1.88 0.60
N GLU A 496 -2.05 2.68 1.30
CA GLU A 496 -1.78 4.09 1.03
C GLU A 496 -0.95 4.35 -0.23
N ALA A 497 -0.46 3.29 -0.90
CA ALA A 497 0.14 3.42 -2.22
C ALA A 497 -0.82 4.05 -3.25
N PHE A 498 -2.14 3.91 -3.03
CA PHE A 498 -3.18 4.47 -3.89
C PHE A 498 -4.11 5.38 -3.09
N VAL A 499 -4.06 6.68 -3.39
CA VAL A 499 -4.92 7.73 -2.81
C VAL A 499 -6.20 7.88 -3.64
N ASP A 500 -7.29 8.40 -3.05
CA ASP A 500 -8.53 8.71 -3.79
C ASP A 500 -8.22 9.54 -5.05
N ASP A 501 -8.75 9.11 -6.19
CA ASP A 501 -8.54 9.77 -7.47
C ASP A 501 -9.67 10.76 -7.80
N HIS A 502 -10.63 10.91 -6.88
CA HIS A 502 -11.79 11.81 -6.99
C HIS A 502 -12.62 11.57 -8.27
N THR A 503 -12.59 10.36 -8.82
CA THR A 503 -13.38 10.00 -10.01
C THR A 503 -14.87 9.79 -9.71
N THR A 504 -15.24 9.65 -8.44
CA THR A 504 -16.61 9.53 -7.96
C THR A 504 -17.02 10.76 -7.15
N LEU A 505 -18.30 11.10 -7.22
CA LEU A 505 -18.88 12.15 -6.39
C LEU A 505 -18.81 11.75 -4.92
N LEU A 506 -19.35 10.57 -4.59
CA LEU A 506 -19.32 9.99 -3.26
C LEU A 506 -17.92 9.50 -2.91
N GLU A 507 -17.59 9.54 -1.62
CA GLU A 507 -16.34 9.03 -1.08
C GLU A 507 -16.56 7.92 -0.06
N SER A 508 -15.51 7.15 0.24
CA SER A 508 -15.57 6.23 1.36
C SER A 508 -15.54 6.99 2.69
N GLU A 509 -16.09 6.39 3.76
CA GLU A 509 -16.08 6.94 5.12
C GLU A 509 -14.68 7.41 5.57
N TYR A 510 -13.63 6.69 5.13
CA TYR A 510 -12.25 6.95 5.52
C TYR A 510 -11.38 7.55 4.39
N GLY A 511 -11.96 7.95 3.25
CA GLY A 511 -11.24 8.63 2.17
C GLY A 511 -10.19 7.77 1.48
N ASN A 512 -10.40 6.46 1.48
CA ASN A 512 -9.60 5.51 0.73
C ASN A 512 -10.05 5.45 -0.73
N ASN A 513 -9.11 5.10 -1.62
CA ASN A 513 -9.40 4.89 -3.02
C ASN A 513 -10.36 3.71 -3.21
N LEU A 514 -11.53 3.96 -3.80
CA LEU A 514 -12.62 2.98 -3.97
C LEU A 514 -12.31 1.86 -4.99
N LYS A 515 -11.28 2.04 -5.81
CA LYS A 515 -10.84 1.08 -6.84
C LYS A 515 -9.83 0.06 -6.34
N VAL A 516 -9.41 0.18 -5.07
CA VAL A 516 -8.46 -0.74 -4.43
C VAL A 516 -9.16 -2.05 -4.03
N LEU A 517 -8.50 -3.16 -4.36
CA LEU A 517 -8.69 -4.47 -3.74
C LEU A 517 -7.41 -4.83 -2.98
N ALA A 518 -7.52 -5.00 -1.67
CA ALA A 518 -6.38 -5.29 -0.82
C ALA A 518 -6.42 -6.74 -0.33
N VAL A 519 -5.33 -7.47 -0.45
CA VAL A 519 -5.27 -8.91 -0.15
C VAL A 519 -4.36 -9.13 1.04
N LYS A 520 -4.90 -9.76 2.07
CA LYS A 520 -4.17 -10.12 3.28
C LYS A 520 -4.37 -11.58 3.66
N PHE A 521 -3.42 -12.16 4.38
CA PHE A 521 -3.57 -13.46 5.02
C PHE A 521 -4.23 -13.33 6.39
N ASP A 522 -5.05 -14.32 6.75
CA ASP A 522 -5.48 -14.55 8.12
C ASP A 522 -4.29 -15.13 8.90
N ASP A 523 -3.85 -14.41 9.93
CA ASP A 523 -2.73 -14.83 10.77
C ASP A 523 -3.15 -15.85 11.85
N GLY A 524 -4.41 -16.33 11.82
CA GLY A 524 -4.87 -17.51 12.54
C GLY A 524 -4.60 -17.49 14.06
N PRO A 525 -4.45 -18.67 14.71
CA PRO A 525 -4.08 -18.77 16.13
C PRO A 525 -2.61 -18.39 16.40
N GLU A 526 -1.78 -18.31 15.36
CA GLU A 526 -0.39 -17.87 15.43
C GLU A 526 -0.31 -16.42 15.91
N ARG A 527 -1.17 -15.52 15.40
CA ARG A 527 -1.33 -14.16 15.94
C ARG A 527 -1.84 -14.15 17.37
N LYS A 528 -2.77 -15.02 17.76
CA LYS A 528 -3.23 -15.11 19.16
C LYS A 528 -2.16 -15.70 20.10
N ALA A 529 -1.21 -16.48 19.60
CA ALA A 529 -0.10 -17.04 20.36
C ALA A 529 1.06 -16.04 20.44
N ILE A 530 1.41 -15.40 19.32
CA ILE A 530 2.37 -14.31 19.23
C ILE A 530 1.88 -13.10 20.02
N ASP A 531 0.62 -12.68 19.93
CA ASP A 531 0.06 -11.58 20.74
C ASP A 531 0.08 -11.92 22.24
N ARG A 532 -0.24 -13.16 22.64
CA ARG A 532 -0.17 -13.58 24.06
C ARG A 532 1.25 -13.69 24.59
N VAL A 533 2.20 -14.14 23.77
CA VAL A 533 3.61 -14.23 24.11
C VAL A 533 4.24 -12.82 24.06
N MET A 534 3.89 -11.98 23.10
CA MET A 534 4.44 -10.63 22.92
C MET A 534 3.85 -9.61 23.87
N ASP A 535 2.55 -9.60 24.18
CA ASP A 535 2.02 -8.70 25.22
C ASP A 535 2.73 -8.92 26.56
N ARG A 536 3.18 -10.17 26.82
CA ARG A 536 3.92 -10.56 28.02
C ARG A 536 5.43 -10.37 27.91
N VAL A 537 6.02 -10.47 26.71
CA VAL A 537 7.47 -10.43 26.50
C VAL A 537 7.98 -9.08 25.97
N TYR A 538 7.22 -8.35 25.14
CA TYR A 538 7.63 -7.06 24.55
C TYR A 538 7.42 -5.85 25.46
N ARG A 539 6.43 -5.88 26.37
CA ARG A 539 6.25 -4.82 27.38
C ARG A 539 7.26 -4.92 28.53
N GLU A 540 7.84 -6.09 28.77
CA GLU A 540 8.70 -6.35 29.94
C GLU A 540 10.18 -6.60 29.59
N ASN A 541 10.53 -6.99 28.35
CA ASN A 541 11.86 -7.50 28.03
C ASN A 541 12.67 -6.58 27.08
N ILE A 542 13.39 -5.64 27.69
CA ILE A 542 14.27 -4.64 27.05
C ILE A 542 15.27 -5.28 26.07
N VAL A 543 15.76 -6.50 26.38
CA VAL A 543 16.77 -7.21 25.58
C VAL A 543 16.21 -7.66 24.23
N LEU A 544 14.98 -8.18 24.19
CA LEU A 544 14.35 -8.60 22.93
C LEU A 544 13.99 -7.41 22.05
N ASN A 545 13.55 -6.29 22.64
CA ASN A 545 13.37 -5.03 21.92
C ASN A 545 14.69 -4.51 21.34
N TRP A 546 15.79 -4.63 22.08
CA TRP A 546 17.12 -4.24 21.59
C TRP A 546 17.60 -5.13 20.43
N ILE A 547 17.46 -6.47 20.54
CA ILE A 547 17.83 -7.40 19.46
C ILE A 547 16.98 -7.15 18.22
N TYR A 548 15.66 -7.00 18.38
CA TYR A 548 14.77 -6.72 17.26
C TYR A 548 15.14 -5.39 16.59
N ARG A 549 15.34 -4.32 17.38
CA ARG A 549 15.79 -3.02 16.87
C ARG A 549 17.14 -3.11 16.16
N LEU A 550 18.07 -3.91 16.68
CA LEU A 550 19.38 -4.12 16.07
C LEU A 550 19.25 -4.80 14.70
N LEU A 551 18.36 -5.78 14.55
CA LEU A 551 18.15 -6.52 13.30
C LEU A 551 17.34 -5.70 12.28
N THR A 552 16.22 -5.12 12.72
CA THR A 552 15.19 -4.54 11.84
C THR A 552 15.29 -3.01 11.70
N GLY A 553 15.91 -2.33 12.67
CA GLY A 553 15.92 -0.87 12.77
C GLY A 553 14.70 -0.27 13.46
N VAL A 554 13.72 -1.11 13.83
CA VAL A 554 12.43 -0.66 14.33
C VAL A 554 12.33 -0.92 15.84
N SER A 555 12.04 0.12 16.61
CA SER A 555 11.93 0.02 18.07
C SER A 555 10.58 -0.49 18.57
N ASP A 556 9.54 -0.46 17.75
CA ASP A 556 8.19 -0.87 18.11
C ASP A 556 7.48 -1.60 16.94
N PRO A 557 7.68 -2.92 16.79
CA PRO A 557 6.98 -3.73 15.79
C PRO A 557 5.47 -3.83 16.02
N ALA A 558 5.03 -3.74 17.29
CA ALA A 558 3.60 -3.81 17.61
C ALA A 558 2.84 -2.64 16.99
N SER A 559 3.48 -1.46 16.88
CA SER A 559 2.92 -0.32 16.15
C SER A 559 2.67 -0.60 14.67
N GLY A 560 3.52 -1.38 14.00
CA GLY A 560 3.34 -1.76 12.60
C GLY A 560 2.13 -2.68 12.40
N TRP A 561 1.96 -3.67 13.27
CA TRP A 561 0.80 -4.57 13.24
C TRP A 561 -0.51 -3.88 13.61
N GLU A 562 -0.45 -2.93 14.53
CA GLU A 562 -1.59 -2.09 14.87
C GLU A 562 -1.98 -1.23 13.66
N LYS A 563 -1.03 -0.58 12.99
CA LYS A 563 -1.28 0.16 11.75
C LYS A 563 -1.96 -0.73 10.69
N ASP A 564 -1.45 -1.94 10.47
CA ASP A 564 -2.07 -2.87 9.52
C ASP A 564 -3.51 -3.27 9.90
N ARG A 565 -3.81 -3.42 11.20
CA ARG A 565 -5.17 -3.65 11.68
C ARG A 565 -6.09 -2.45 11.41
N LEU A 566 -5.58 -1.23 11.59
CA LEU A 566 -6.33 -0.01 11.27
C LEU A 566 -6.57 0.11 9.77
N LYS A 567 -5.58 -0.24 8.94
CA LYS A 567 -5.74 -0.29 7.48
C LYS A 567 -6.80 -1.30 7.06
N LEU A 568 -6.82 -2.51 7.64
CA LEU A 568 -7.90 -3.48 7.37
C LEU A 568 -9.28 -2.93 7.73
N ARG A 569 -9.41 -2.21 8.85
CA ARG A 569 -10.68 -1.59 9.22
C ARG A 569 -11.10 -0.53 8.20
N LYS A 570 -10.15 0.30 7.76
CA LYS A 570 -10.36 1.32 6.73
C LYS A 570 -10.80 0.71 5.39
N TYR A 571 -10.20 -0.41 5.00
CA TYR A 571 -10.45 -1.11 3.74
C TYR A 571 -11.34 -2.35 3.89
N ALA A 572 -12.20 -2.44 4.92
CA ALA A 572 -12.92 -3.67 5.23
C ALA A 572 -13.79 -4.19 4.06
N CYS A 573 -14.49 -3.29 3.36
CA CYS A 573 -15.30 -3.62 2.17
C CYS A 573 -14.49 -3.73 0.86
N GLN A 574 -13.16 -3.67 0.97
CA GLN A 574 -12.20 -3.69 -0.13
C GLN A 574 -11.05 -4.65 0.13
N SER A 575 -11.17 -5.49 1.17
CA SER A 575 -10.11 -6.41 1.54
C SER A 575 -10.58 -7.86 1.46
N ILE A 576 -9.73 -8.72 0.92
CA ILE A 576 -9.85 -10.17 1.01
C ILE A 576 -8.90 -10.64 2.10
N VAL A 577 -9.41 -11.42 3.04
CA VAL A 577 -8.61 -12.05 4.11
C VAL A 577 -8.62 -13.56 3.88
N ILE A 578 -7.48 -14.10 3.46
CA ILE A 578 -7.36 -15.50 3.06
C ILE A 578 -6.91 -16.34 4.25
N ASN A 579 -7.66 -17.38 4.58
CA ASN A 579 -7.22 -18.34 5.57
C ASN A 579 -6.16 -19.28 4.98
N VAL A 580 -4.94 -19.23 5.52
CA VAL A 580 -3.78 -20.01 5.07
C VAL A 580 -3.35 -21.09 6.09
N ASP A 581 -4.22 -21.42 7.05
CA ASP A 581 -3.94 -22.35 8.16
C ASP A 581 -2.63 -22.00 8.92
N ASN A 582 -2.03 -22.96 9.63
CA ASN A 582 -0.78 -22.79 10.39
C ASN A 582 0.49 -22.89 9.52
N VAL A 583 0.46 -22.37 8.29
CA VAL A 583 1.65 -22.36 7.42
C VAL A 583 2.59 -21.24 7.87
N SER A 584 3.77 -21.62 8.34
CA SER A 584 4.79 -20.67 8.79
C SER A 584 5.27 -19.80 7.64
N THR A 585 5.49 -18.51 7.93
CA THR A 585 6.07 -17.56 6.97
C THR A 585 7.53 -17.90 6.62
N SER A 586 8.24 -18.63 7.50
CA SER A 586 9.66 -18.99 7.35
C SER A 586 9.92 -20.35 6.70
N SER A 587 8.89 -21.17 6.45
CA SER A 587 9.07 -22.47 5.78
C SER A 587 9.03 -22.32 4.26
N PHE A 588 10.20 -22.16 3.64
CA PHE A 588 10.37 -21.95 2.20
C PHE A 588 10.07 -23.19 1.33
N THR A 589 9.89 -24.37 1.92
CA THR A 589 9.45 -25.58 1.21
C THR A 589 8.04 -25.96 1.66
N VAL A 590 7.07 -25.72 0.78
CA VAL A 590 5.66 -26.08 0.99
C VAL A 590 5.36 -27.35 0.19
N GLU A 591 4.85 -28.38 0.88
CA GLU A 591 4.35 -29.62 0.27
C GLU A 591 3.30 -29.31 -0.80
N GLU A 592 3.29 -30.07 -1.90
CA GLU A 592 2.39 -29.85 -3.03
C GLU A 592 0.90 -29.83 -2.61
N LYS A 593 0.49 -30.70 -1.69
CA LYS A 593 -0.87 -30.75 -1.16
C LYS A 593 -1.25 -29.44 -0.45
N THR A 594 -0.36 -28.93 0.42
CA THR A 594 -0.55 -27.69 1.16
C THR A 594 -0.55 -26.47 0.21
N ARG A 595 0.30 -26.49 -0.82
CA ARG A 595 0.34 -25.48 -1.88
C ARG A 595 -0.99 -25.39 -2.63
N LYS A 596 -1.51 -26.53 -3.10
CA LYS A 596 -2.81 -26.61 -3.78
C LYS A 596 -3.94 -26.09 -2.90
N LYS A 597 -3.94 -26.46 -1.61
CA LYS A 597 -4.93 -25.97 -0.64
C LYS A 597 -4.87 -24.45 -0.46
N MET A 598 -3.67 -23.86 -0.40
CA MET A 598 -3.52 -22.39 -0.29
C MET A 598 -4.03 -21.67 -1.54
N ILE A 599 -3.69 -22.17 -2.74
CA ILE A 599 -4.21 -21.63 -4.00
C ILE A 599 -5.74 -21.71 -4.03
N GLU A 600 -6.32 -22.85 -3.64
CA GLU A 600 -7.76 -23.03 -3.57
C GLU A 600 -8.43 -22.08 -2.56
N SER A 601 -7.82 -21.88 -1.39
CA SER A 601 -8.31 -20.93 -0.38
C SER A 601 -8.35 -19.50 -0.92
N GLY A 602 -7.26 -19.03 -1.53
CA GLY A 602 -7.20 -17.70 -2.13
C GLY A 602 -8.20 -17.52 -3.27
N TYR A 603 -8.38 -18.55 -4.09
CA TYR A 603 -9.40 -18.57 -5.15
C TYR A 603 -10.80 -18.45 -4.58
N LYS A 604 -11.15 -19.29 -3.60
CA LYS A 604 -12.49 -19.34 -3.00
C LYS A 604 -12.87 -18.02 -2.33
N GLU A 605 -11.98 -17.44 -1.52
CA GLU A 605 -12.27 -16.16 -0.86
C GLU A 605 -12.41 -15.00 -1.85
N THR A 606 -11.68 -15.06 -2.96
CA THR A 606 -11.82 -14.07 -4.03
C THR A 606 -13.16 -14.22 -4.76
N ILE A 607 -13.57 -15.43 -5.11
CA ILE A 607 -14.89 -15.67 -5.71
C ILE A 607 -16.01 -15.25 -4.77
N ASN A 608 -15.90 -15.54 -3.46
CA ASN A 608 -16.86 -15.04 -2.47
C ASN A 608 -16.96 -13.51 -2.48
N TYR A 609 -15.81 -12.82 -2.50
CA TYR A 609 -15.77 -11.37 -2.60
C TYR A 609 -16.39 -10.85 -3.91
N LEU A 610 -16.05 -11.47 -5.05
CA LEU A 610 -16.58 -11.08 -6.35
C LEU A 610 -18.10 -11.28 -6.44
N ASN A 611 -18.63 -12.41 -5.97
CA ASN A 611 -20.08 -12.68 -5.99
C ASN A 611 -20.90 -11.69 -5.15
N MET A 612 -20.28 -11.02 -4.17
CA MET A 612 -20.94 -9.98 -3.38
C MET A 612 -20.97 -8.61 -4.08
N ARG A 613 -20.09 -8.38 -5.05
CA ARG A 613 -19.87 -7.08 -5.70
C ARG A 613 -20.26 -7.06 -7.18
N TYR A 614 -20.12 -8.20 -7.84
CA TYR A 614 -20.34 -8.38 -9.27
C TYR A 614 -21.39 -9.47 -9.47
N HIS A 615 -22.26 -9.27 -10.44
CA HIS A 615 -23.16 -10.31 -10.94
C HIS A 615 -22.60 -10.86 -12.26
N LYS A 616 -22.95 -12.09 -12.59
CA LYS A 616 -22.65 -12.68 -13.90
C LYS A 616 -23.79 -12.33 -14.85
N ASN A 617 -23.47 -11.69 -15.96
CA ASN A 617 -24.44 -11.38 -17.01
C ASN A 617 -24.75 -12.62 -17.88
N GLU A 618 -25.62 -12.47 -18.89
CA GLU A 618 -26.01 -13.56 -19.81
C GLU A 618 -24.83 -14.20 -20.57
N PHE A 619 -23.70 -13.50 -20.65
CA PHE A 619 -22.45 -13.97 -21.29
C PHE A 619 -21.45 -14.57 -20.28
N ASP A 620 -21.88 -14.81 -19.03
CA ASP A 620 -21.05 -15.23 -17.90
C ASP A 620 -19.90 -14.26 -17.56
N GLU A 621 -20.03 -12.99 -17.95
CA GLU A 621 -19.07 -11.94 -17.61
C GLU A 621 -19.48 -11.24 -16.31
N TYR A 622 -18.50 -10.89 -15.49
CA TYR A 622 -18.73 -10.19 -14.23
C TYR A 622 -18.97 -8.69 -14.49
N ASP A 623 -20.19 -8.22 -14.20
CA ASP A 623 -20.54 -6.81 -14.24
C ASP A 623 -20.85 -6.28 -12.82
N ASN A 624 -20.28 -5.13 -12.49
CA ASN A 624 -20.23 -4.61 -11.12
C ASN A 624 -21.56 -4.00 -10.70
N GLU A 625 -22.34 -4.59 -9.83
CA GLU A 625 -23.65 -4.05 -9.41
C GLU A 625 -23.62 -3.34 -8.05
N GLU A 626 -22.44 -3.16 -7.46
CA GLU A 626 -22.33 -2.52 -6.16
C GLU A 626 -22.60 -1.01 -6.27
N PHE A 627 -23.63 -0.55 -5.57
CA PHE A 627 -23.93 0.88 -5.40
C PHE A 627 -23.48 1.36 -4.02
N MET A 628 -22.81 2.50 -4.01
CA MET A 628 -22.62 3.34 -2.84
C MET A 628 -23.82 4.27 -2.72
N TYR A 629 -24.14 4.70 -1.51
CA TYR A 629 -25.18 5.67 -1.30
C TYR A 629 -24.89 6.59 -0.13
N GLU A 630 -25.31 7.84 -0.25
CA GLU A 630 -25.26 8.84 0.82
C GLU A 630 -26.57 9.63 0.81
N THR A 631 -27.06 9.98 2.00
CA THR A 631 -28.28 10.78 2.16
C THR A 631 -27.95 12.17 2.67
N PHE A 632 -28.49 13.18 1.99
CA PHE A 632 -28.34 14.59 2.32
C PHE A 632 -29.69 15.15 2.76
N SER A 633 -29.70 16.10 3.68
CA SER A 633 -30.91 16.77 4.16
C SER A 633 -31.62 17.60 3.08
N SER A 634 -30.87 18.14 2.11
CA SER A 634 -31.38 19.02 1.05
C SER A 634 -30.43 19.09 -0.15
N LEU A 635 -30.90 19.67 -1.26
CA LEU A 635 -30.05 20.02 -2.40
C LEU A 635 -28.95 21.02 -2.05
N GLY A 636 -29.19 21.91 -1.07
CA GLY A 636 -28.17 22.85 -0.56
C GLY A 636 -27.01 22.15 0.14
N GLU A 637 -27.30 21.08 0.91
CA GLU A 637 -26.25 20.26 1.50
C GLU A 637 -25.46 19.51 0.42
N LEU A 638 -26.15 18.95 -0.59
CA LEU A 638 -25.48 18.27 -1.70
C LEU A 638 -24.59 19.23 -2.51
N LEU A 639 -25.00 20.47 -2.73
CA LEU A 639 -24.16 21.52 -3.33
C LEU A 639 -22.91 21.81 -2.48
N SER A 640 -23.09 21.92 -1.17
CA SER A 640 -21.99 22.11 -0.22
C SER A 640 -21.02 20.92 -0.25
N TYR A 641 -21.54 19.70 -0.38
CA TYR A 641 -20.75 18.50 -0.55
C TYR A 641 -19.95 18.51 -1.87
N CYS A 642 -20.54 18.96 -2.97
CA CYS A 642 -19.83 19.14 -4.25
C CYS A 642 -18.68 20.14 -4.12
N CYS A 643 -18.84 21.21 -3.33
CA CYS A 643 -17.77 22.17 -3.02
C CYS A 643 -16.63 21.50 -2.24
N TYR A 644 -16.96 20.71 -1.22
CA TYR A 644 -16.00 19.92 -0.44
C TYR A 644 -15.21 18.92 -1.31
N ARG A 645 -15.90 18.17 -2.17
CA ARG A 645 -15.26 17.26 -3.14
C ARG A 645 -14.48 18.02 -4.22
N GLY A 646 -14.79 19.30 -4.41
CA GLY A 646 -14.14 20.15 -5.39
C GLY A 646 -14.58 19.89 -6.83
N ASP A 647 -15.68 19.18 -7.05
CA ASP A 647 -16.19 18.81 -8.36
C ASP A 647 -17.15 19.87 -8.91
N ARG A 648 -16.66 20.64 -9.88
CA ARG A 648 -17.44 21.70 -10.52
C ARG A 648 -18.55 21.15 -11.42
N GLN A 649 -18.34 20.00 -12.06
CA GLN A 649 -19.33 19.43 -12.98
C GLN A 649 -20.56 18.98 -12.20
N TRP A 650 -20.36 18.28 -11.08
CA TRP A 650 -21.46 17.89 -10.20
C TRP A 650 -22.08 19.09 -9.50
N PHE A 651 -21.29 20.08 -9.10
CA PHE A 651 -21.83 21.32 -8.55
C PHE A 651 -22.82 21.99 -9.54
N ASP A 652 -22.41 22.20 -10.79
CA ASP A 652 -23.24 22.83 -11.81
C ASP A 652 -24.48 21.96 -12.13
N ARG A 653 -24.36 20.63 -12.09
CA ARG A 653 -25.48 19.70 -12.28
C ARG A 653 -26.51 19.77 -11.14
N VAL A 654 -26.06 19.76 -9.89
CA VAL A 654 -26.96 19.88 -8.73
C VAL A 654 -27.57 21.27 -8.68
N TYR A 655 -26.85 22.30 -9.12
CA TYR A 655 -27.37 23.66 -9.25
C TYR A 655 -28.53 23.72 -10.25
N GLN A 656 -28.43 23.06 -11.41
CA GLN A 656 -29.54 22.92 -12.35
C GLN A 656 -30.76 22.22 -11.73
N LEU A 657 -30.53 21.12 -10.99
CA LEU A 657 -31.62 20.42 -10.28
C LEU A 657 -32.31 21.34 -9.25
N LEU A 658 -31.56 22.23 -8.61
CA LEU A 658 -32.10 23.23 -7.69
C LEU A 658 -32.93 24.29 -8.43
N GLU A 659 -32.48 24.76 -9.60
CA GLU A 659 -33.24 25.67 -10.47
C GLU A 659 -34.53 25.03 -11.02
N GLU A 660 -34.53 23.73 -11.26
CA GLU A 660 -35.72 22.99 -11.69
C GLU A 660 -36.64 22.62 -10.51
N SER A 661 -36.15 22.72 -9.28
CA SER A 661 -36.90 22.31 -8.10
C SER A 661 -38.05 23.26 -7.75
N THR A 662 -39.09 22.69 -7.12
CA THR A 662 -40.21 23.41 -6.51
C THR A 662 -40.03 23.57 -4.99
N ALA A 663 -38.80 23.57 -4.49
CA ALA A 663 -38.53 23.66 -3.05
C ALA A 663 -39.00 25.00 -2.48
N PRO A 664 -39.61 25.04 -1.28
CA PRO A 664 -40.17 26.26 -0.69
C PRO A 664 -39.10 27.32 -0.38
N ASN A 665 -37.86 26.90 -0.09
CA ASN A 665 -36.70 27.76 0.19
C ASN A 665 -35.75 27.94 -1.00
N ARG A 666 -36.24 27.71 -2.24
CA ARG A 666 -35.42 27.75 -3.46
C ARG A 666 -34.64 29.05 -3.65
N VAL A 667 -35.22 30.21 -3.38
CA VAL A 667 -34.58 31.52 -3.61
C VAL A 667 -33.33 31.66 -2.74
N ASP A 668 -33.44 31.30 -1.46
CA ASP A 668 -32.33 31.36 -0.51
C ASP A 668 -31.25 30.33 -0.86
N LEU A 669 -31.65 29.12 -1.26
CA LEU A 669 -30.71 28.08 -1.71
C LEU A 669 -29.96 28.49 -2.98
N LEU A 670 -30.61 29.16 -3.94
CA LEU A 670 -29.95 29.67 -5.14
C LEU A 670 -28.95 30.76 -4.82
N LYS A 671 -29.29 31.67 -3.89
CA LYS A 671 -28.35 32.67 -3.38
C LYS A 671 -27.14 32.03 -2.72
N GLN A 672 -27.37 31.07 -1.81
CA GLN A 672 -26.30 30.29 -1.16
C GLN A 672 -25.43 29.58 -2.20
N ALA A 673 -26.03 28.98 -3.23
CA ALA A 673 -25.29 28.30 -4.28
C ALA A 673 -24.40 29.27 -5.09
N GLN A 674 -24.88 30.48 -5.39
CA GLN A 674 -24.06 31.50 -6.04
C GLN A 674 -22.89 31.95 -5.16
N GLU A 675 -23.10 32.12 -3.86
CA GLU A 675 -22.06 32.42 -2.88
C GLU A 675 -21.03 31.29 -2.80
N LEU A 676 -21.46 30.04 -2.71
CA LEU A 676 -20.59 28.86 -2.74
C LEU A 676 -19.79 28.77 -4.05
N LYS A 677 -20.43 29.04 -5.19
CA LYS A 677 -19.75 29.07 -6.50
C LYS A 677 -18.66 30.13 -6.52
N ALA A 678 -18.95 31.32 -5.99
CA ALA A 678 -17.98 32.40 -5.90
C ALA A 678 -16.79 32.03 -4.99
N LEU A 679 -17.07 31.43 -3.83
CA LEU A 679 -16.06 31.05 -2.84
C LEU A 679 -15.14 29.91 -3.29
N TYR A 680 -15.70 28.85 -3.88
CA TYR A 680 -14.95 27.62 -4.16
C TYR A 680 -14.47 27.47 -5.61
N PHE A 681 -15.07 28.20 -6.56
CA PHE A 681 -14.79 28.03 -7.99
C PHE A 681 -14.48 29.31 -8.77
N ASN A 682 -14.64 30.51 -8.20
CA ASN A 682 -14.35 31.79 -8.87
C ASN A 682 -13.06 32.48 -8.38
N SER A 683 -12.17 31.78 -7.66
CA SER A 683 -10.78 32.24 -7.56
C SER A 683 -10.16 32.16 -8.96
N GLY A 684 -9.60 33.29 -9.41
CA GLY A 684 -9.29 33.58 -10.81
C GLY A 684 -8.57 32.45 -11.57
N SER A 685 -8.85 32.43 -12.86
CA SER A 685 -8.01 31.83 -13.89
C SER A 685 -6.59 32.42 -13.84
N SER A 686 -5.79 32.01 -12.87
CA SER A 686 -4.35 31.91 -13.05
C SER A 686 -4.12 30.48 -13.51
N SER A 687 -4.01 30.31 -14.82
CA SER A 687 -3.18 29.25 -15.37
C SER A 687 -1.83 29.31 -14.65
N LEU A 688 -1.66 28.46 -13.63
CA LEU A 688 -0.35 28.03 -13.20
C LEU A 688 0.21 27.24 -14.37
N ASN A 689 0.82 27.96 -15.32
CA ASN A 689 1.95 27.42 -16.03
C ASN A 689 2.90 26.94 -14.95
N SER A 690 2.98 25.63 -14.80
CA SER A 690 4.10 25.00 -14.12
C SER A 690 5.37 25.66 -14.65
N PRO A 691 6.30 26.11 -13.79
CA PRO A 691 7.61 26.47 -14.29
C PRO A 691 8.14 25.19 -14.95
N LEU A 692 8.51 25.33 -16.24
CA LEU A 692 9.38 24.40 -16.92
C LEU A 692 10.54 24.12 -15.97
N HIS A 693 10.58 22.90 -15.44
CA HIS A 693 11.78 22.38 -14.79
C HIS A 693 12.85 22.36 -15.87
N GLU A 694 13.73 23.37 -15.86
CA GLU A 694 15.00 23.29 -16.56
C GLU A 694 15.74 22.07 -16.01
N ASP A 695 15.90 21.07 -16.86
CA ASP A 695 16.91 20.03 -16.72
C ASP A 695 18.28 20.70 -16.56
N ARG A 696 18.79 20.73 -15.33
CA ARG A 696 20.22 20.89 -15.07
C ARG A 696 20.67 19.86 -14.03
N PRO A 697 21.60 18.97 -14.39
CA PRO A 697 22.25 18.09 -13.42
C PRO A 697 23.24 18.93 -12.59
N LEU A 698 22.95 19.14 -11.31
CA LEU A 698 23.93 19.61 -10.34
C LEU A 698 24.68 18.40 -9.77
N THR A 699 25.85 18.12 -10.32
CA THR A 699 26.89 17.29 -9.71
C THR A 699 27.75 18.15 -8.79
N PHE A 700 27.67 17.93 -7.47
CA PHE A 700 28.43 18.73 -6.48
C PHE A 700 29.76 18.09 -6.03
N PHE A 701 30.24 17.02 -6.65
CA PHE A 701 31.65 16.68 -6.55
C PHE A 701 32.17 16.23 -7.91
N GLY A 702 32.92 17.13 -8.55
CA GLY A 702 33.77 16.81 -9.67
C GLY A 702 34.87 15.86 -9.21
N ASN A 703 34.75 14.61 -9.65
CA ASN A 703 35.86 13.72 -9.93
C ASN A 703 35.45 12.89 -11.14
N GLU A 704 36.17 13.07 -12.24
CA GLU A 704 36.07 12.19 -13.41
C GLU A 704 36.44 10.77 -12.98
N ILE A 705 35.48 9.85 -13.08
CA ILE A 705 35.78 8.43 -13.11
C ILE A 705 35.70 8.00 -14.58
N SER A 706 36.88 7.81 -15.17
CA SER A 706 37.05 7.13 -16.45
C SER A 706 36.50 5.71 -16.35
N HIS A 707 35.42 5.42 -17.08
CA HIS A 707 34.99 4.05 -17.36
C HIS A 707 34.39 3.96 -18.76
N THR A 708 35.26 3.92 -19.77
CA THR A 708 35.03 3.12 -20.97
C THR A 708 34.75 1.68 -20.54
N PHE A 709 33.49 1.31 -20.45
CA PHE A 709 33.07 -0.09 -20.42
C PHE A 709 32.07 -0.36 -21.53
N SER A 710 32.51 -1.21 -22.45
CA SER A 710 31.84 -1.77 -23.63
C SER A 710 30.32 -1.96 -23.49
N SER A 711 29.54 -1.25 -24.30
CA SER A 711 28.08 -1.38 -24.39
C SER A 711 27.63 -2.70 -25.04
N ALA A 712 28.49 -3.35 -25.82
CA ALA A 712 28.15 -4.58 -26.55
C ALA A 712 27.93 -5.81 -25.63
N VAL A 713 28.56 -5.84 -24.45
CA VAL A 713 28.55 -6.99 -23.54
C VAL A 713 27.20 -7.16 -22.79
N ARG A 714 26.40 -6.10 -22.65
CA ARG A 714 25.21 -6.11 -21.77
C ARG A 714 23.96 -6.76 -22.39
N MET A 715 23.80 -6.73 -23.72
CA MET A 715 22.74 -7.47 -24.40
C MET A 715 22.95 -8.99 -24.32
N GLU A 716 24.20 -9.42 -24.23
CA GLU A 716 24.59 -10.83 -24.24
C GLU A 716 24.23 -11.51 -22.90
N ASN A 717 24.40 -10.81 -21.77
CA ASN A 717 24.12 -11.37 -20.45
C ASN A 717 22.66 -11.77 -20.22
N HIS A 718 21.68 -11.02 -20.75
CA HIS A 718 20.27 -11.40 -20.64
C HIS A 718 19.96 -12.66 -21.47
N LYS A 719 20.57 -12.79 -22.66
CA LYS A 719 20.45 -14.01 -23.48
C LYS A 719 21.09 -15.21 -22.79
N ILE A 720 22.26 -15.02 -22.18
CA ILE A 720 22.93 -16.04 -21.37
C ILE A 720 22.05 -16.43 -20.18
N LEU A 721 21.48 -15.46 -19.46
CA LEU A 721 20.57 -15.70 -18.34
C LEU A 721 19.37 -16.57 -18.77
N LEU A 722 18.71 -16.20 -19.86
CA LEU A 722 17.54 -16.94 -20.37
C LEU A 722 17.86 -18.37 -20.80
N ALA A 723 19.07 -18.62 -21.32
CA ALA A 723 19.49 -19.95 -21.77
C ALA A 723 20.00 -20.85 -20.62
N VAL A 724 20.77 -20.28 -19.69
CA VAL A 724 21.48 -21.03 -18.65
C VAL A 724 20.64 -21.23 -17.40
N TYR A 725 19.87 -20.22 -16.99
CA TYR A 725 19.15 -20.26 -15.71
C TYR A 725 18.13 -21.41 -15.61
N PRO A 726 17.33 -21.72 -16.65
CA PRO A 726 16.41 -22.86 -16.62
C PRO A 726 17.12 -24.20 -16.43
N VAL A 727 18.29 -24.37 -17.07
CA VAL A 727 19.14 -25.56 -16.88
C VAL A 727 19.58 -25.63 -15.42
N PHE A 728 20.05 -24.53 -14.84
CA PHE A 728 20.49 -24.47 -13.45
C PHE A 728 19.37 -24.81 -12.46
N LEU A 729 18.11 -24.42 -12.72
CA LEU A 729 16.97 -24.77 -11.87
C LEU A 729 16.65 -26.28 -11.89
N LYS A 730 17.08 -27.01 -12.92
CA LYS A 730 16.83 -28.46 -13.05
C LYS A 730 17.99 -29.33 -12.57
N LEU A 731 19.20 -28.77 -12.44
CA LEU A 731 20.35 -29.51 -11.90
C LEU A 731 20.20 -29.72 -10.38
N SER A 732 20.50 -30.94 -9.94
CA SER A 732 20.41 -31.37 -8.54
C SER A 732 21.75 -31.83 -8.00
N GLN A 733 21.88 -31.85 -6.66
CA GLN A 733 23.05 -32.41 -5.98
C GLN A 733 23.24 -33.92 -6.22
N SER A 734 22.22 -34.64 -6.73
CA SER A 734 22.34 -36.07 -7.06
C SER A 734 23.33 -36.32 -8.20
N LEU A 735 23.72 -35.30 -8.96
CA LEU A 735 24.73 -35.35 -10.01
C LEU A 735 26.17 -35.46 -9.47
N LEU A 736 26.33 -35.48 -8.15
CA LEU A 736 27.61 -35.56 -7.44
C LEU A 736 27.54 -36.64 -6.35
N LYS A 737 28.59 -37.44 -6.22
CA LYS A 737 28.69 -38.48 -5.18
C LYS A 737 29.18 -37.90 -3.84
N ASP A 738 30.19 -37.04 -3.89
CA ASP A 738 30.86 -36.52 -2.70
C ASP A 738 30.13 -35.33 -2.04
N SER A 739 30.16 -35.28 -0.71
CA SER A 739 29.49 -34.23 0.08
C SER A 739 30.14 -32.85 0.01
N THR A 740 31.46 -32.78 -0.21
CA THR A 740 32.18 -31.50 -0.35
C THR A 740 31.95 -30.90 -1.72
N ASP A 741 31.98 -31.72 -2.78
CA ASP A 741 31.66 -31.29 -4.13
C ASP A 741 30.19 -30.81 -4.26
N LYS A 742 29.25 -31.42 -3.53
CA LYS A 742 27.84 -30.94 -3.45
C LYS A 742 27.75 -29.50 -2.93
N LYS A 743 28.50 -29.13 -1.89
CA LYS A 743 28.53 -27.76 -1.37
C LYS A 743 29.16 -26.78 -2.37
N ILE A 744 30.22 -27.20 -3.06
CA ILE A 744 30.88 -26.40 -4.12
C ILE A 744 29.90 -26.14 -5.26
N PHE A 745 29.12 -27.14 -5.64
CA PHE A 745 28.09 -27.04 -6.67
C PHE A 745 26.98 -26.05 -6.29
N ASP A 746 26.49 -26.09 -5.05
CA ASP A 746 25.51 -25.10 -4.59
C ASP A 746 26.08 -23.67 -4.64
N TYR A 747 27.34 -23.50 -4.22
CA TYR A 747 28.00 -22.20 -4.30
C TYR A 747 28.14 -21.73 -5.76
N ALA A 748 28.56 -22.63 -6.66
CA ALA A 748 28.67 -22.34 -8.09
C ALA A 748 27.33 -21.87 -8.66
N ARG A 749 26.22 -22.52 -8.31
CA ARG A 749 24.88 -22.12 -8.74
C ARG A 749 24.48 -20.75 -8.20
N HIS A 750 24.73 -20.48 -6.94
CA HIS A 750 24.38 -19.19 -6.31
C HIS A 750 25.24 -18.02 -6.81
N SER A 751 26.47 -18.28 -7.26
CA SER A 751 27.33 -17.26 -7.87
C SER A 751 26.86 -16.81 -9.27
N PHE A 752 25.88 -17.49 -9.87
CA PHE A 752 25.35 -17.11 -11.18
C PHE A 752 24.47 -15.86 -11.09
N LEU A 753 24.97 -14.76 -11.63
CA LEU A 753 24.36 -13.43 -11.56
C LEU A 753 24.26 -12.80 -12.95
N LEU A 754 23.24 -11.99 -13.21
CA LEU A 754 23.11 -11.25 -14.48
C LEU A 754 24.32 -10.32 -14.75
N LYS A 755 24.92 -9.75 -13.70
CA LYS A 755 26.10 -8.87 -13.82
C LYS A 755 27.39 -9.64 -14.09
N ASP A 756 27.47 -10.90 -13.65
CA ASP A 756 28.63 -11.76 -13.84
C ASP A 756 28.16 -13.23 -14.06
N PRO A 757 27.74 -13.58 -15.29
CA PRO A 757 27.13 -14.88 -15.57
C PRO A 757 28.14 -16.04 -15.56
N PHE A 758 29.44 -15.76 -15.42
CA PHE A 758 30.49 -16.79 -15.52
C PHE A 758 31.27 -17.00 -14.22
N ALA A 759 30.96 -16.29 -13.13
CA ALA A 759 31.55 -16.50 -11.80
C ALA A 759 31.46 -17.97 -11.35
N CYS A 760 30.39 -18.67 -11.72
CA CYS A 760 30.16 -20.08 -11.41
C CYS A 760 31.28 -21.01 -11.91
N LEU A 761 31.98 -20.66 -13.00
CA LEU A 761 33.07 -21.48 -13.54
C LEU A 761 34.27 -21.59 -12.58
N GLU A 762 34.53 -20.56 -11.78
CA GLU A 762 35.62 -20.59 -10.79
C GLU A 762 35.34 -21.57 -9.65
N HIS A 763 34.06 -21.75 -9.32
CA HIS A 763 33.62 -22.71 -8.32
C HIS A 763 33.57 -24.12 -8.90
N PHE A 764 33.05 -24.30 -10.11
CA PHE A 764 33.06 -25.60 -10.78
C PHE A 764 34.47 -26.15 -10.97
N ALA A 765 35.48 -25.29 -11.19
CA ALA A 765 36.88 -25.71 -11.28
C ALA A 765 37.44 -26.34 -9.98
N LYS A 766 36.77 -26.16 -8.83
CA LYS A 766 37.19 -26.72 -7.54
C LYS A 766 36.67 -28.14 -7.28
N ILE A 767 35.77 -28.65 -8.13
CA ILE A 767 35.24 -30.02 -8.03
C ILE A 767 36.33 -31.02 -8.42
N ARG A 768 36.60 -32.03 -7.57
CA ARG A 768 37.75 -32.96 -7.75
C ARG A 768 37.36 -34.42 -7.97
N ASN A 769 36.15 -34.83 -7.62
CA ASN A 769 35.72 -36.23 -7.73
C ASN A 769 34.92 -36.49 -9.01
N GLU A 770 34.41 -37.72 -9.14
CA GLU A 770 33.58 -38.12 -10.27
C GLU A 770 32.30 -37.28 -10.35
N THR A 771 31.98 -36.83 -11.55
CA THR A 771 30.79 -36.03 -11.83
C THR A 771 29.91 -36.75 -12.84
N HIS A 772 28.61 -36.50 -12.77
CA HIS A 772 27.69 -36.99 -13.79
C HIS A 772 27.99 -36.35 -15.15
N LEU A 773 27.87 -37.12 -16.23
CA LEU A 773 28.13 -36.67 -17.61
C LEU A 773 27.39 -35.36 -17.96
N ILE A 774 26.12 -35.23 -17.55
CA ILE A 774 25.33 -34.01 -17.84
C ILE A 774 25.93 -32.76 -17.19
N LEU A 775 26.49 -32.87 -15.98
CA LEU A 775 27.09 -31.76 -15.28
C LEU A 775 28.38 -31.32 -15.99
N HIS A 776 29.19 -32.27 -16.45
CA HIS A 776 30.37 -31.98 -17.27
C HIS A 776 30.00 -31.29 -18.59
N ILE A 777 28.96 -31.77 -19.28
CA ILE A 777 28.45 -31.13 -20.51
C ILE A 777 28.04 -29.69 -20.22
N VAL A 778 27.26 -29.42 -19.17
CA VAL A 778 26.85 -28.05 -18.82
C VAL A 778 28.06 -27.16 -18.53
N ILE A 779 29.03 -27.63 -17.73
CA ILE A 779 30.25 -26.87 -17.42
C ILE A 779 31.03 -26.55 -18.71
N GLN A 780 31.13 -27.50 -19.64
CA GLN A 780 31.83 -27.30 -20.91
C GLN A 780 31.08 -26.32 -21.82
N LEU A 781 29.75 -26.41 -21.88
CA LEU A 781 28.90 -25.46 -22.61
C LEU A 781 29.05 -24.04 -22.05
N LEU A 782 29.14 -23.86 -20.73
CA LEU A 782 29.40 -22.56 -20.11
C LEU A 782 30.79 -22.00 -20.46
N LYS A 783 31.82 -22.85 -20.49
CA LYS A 783 33.17 -22.46 -20.91
C LYS A 783 33.19 -22.00 -22.37
N GLU A 784 32.49 -22.69 -23.26
CA GLU A 784 32.36 -22.29 -24.66
C GLU A 784 31.49 -21.05 -24.82
N LEU A 785 30.41 -20.91 -24.06
CA LEU A 785 29.58 -19.71 -24.06
C LEU A 785 30.37 -18.46 -23.66
N LYS A 786 31.35 -18.60 -22.74
CA LYS A 786 32.28 -17.51 -22.37
C LYS A 786 33.29 -17.17 -23.46
N LYS A 787 33.72 -18.15 -24.26
CA LYS A 787 34.78 -17.99 -25.27
C LYS A 787 34.23 -17.60 -26.64
N ASN A 788 33.23 -18.34 -27.12
CA ASN A 788 32.65 -18.27 -28.45
C ASN A 788 31.12 -18.47 -28.37
N PRO A 789 30.34 -17.41 -28.04
CA PRO A 789 28.88 -17.48 -27.93
C PRO A 789 28.22 -17.65 -29.31
N GLY A 790 28.19 -18.89 -29.80
CA GLY A 790 27.58 -19.28 -31.07
C GLY A 790 26.18 -19.88 -30.90
N LYS A 791 25.36 -19.84 -31.96
CA LYS A 791 24.02 -20.44 -31.99
C LYS A 791 24.03 -21.93 -31.58
N GLU A 792 25.06 -22.67 -31.99
CA GLU A 792 25.23 -24.09 -31.65
C GLU A 792 25.32 -24.34 -30.13
N VAL A 793 25.90 -23.41 -29.36
CA VAL A 793 25.99 -23.53 -27.88
C VAL A 793 24.61 -23.32 -27.25
N TYR A 794 23.83 -22.34 -27.73
CA TYR A 794 22.47 -22.10 -27.27
C TYR A 794 21.52 -23.26 -27.61
N ASP A 795 21.63 -23.81 -28.83
CA ASP A 795 20.86 -24.98 -29.26
C ASP A 795 21.20 -26.21 -28.40
N ALA A 796 22.47 -26.38 -28.01
CA ALA A 796 22.90 -27.44 -27.10
C ALA A 796 22.38 -27.25 -25.67
N LEU A 797 22.35 -26.02 -25.13
CA LEU A 797 21.75 -25.73 -23.82
C LEU A 797 20.24 -26.04 -23.82
N SER A 798 19.54 -25.75 -24.91
CA SER A 798 18.13 -26.12 -25.07
C SER A 798 17.94 -27.64 -25.05
N GLN A 799 18.77 -28.38 -25.79
CA GLN A 799 18.73 -29.86 -25.77
C GLN A 799 19.02 -30.45 -24.39
N VAL A 800 19.93 -29.86 -23.62
CA VAL A 800 20.16 -30.26 -22.21
C VAL A 800 18.90 -30.04 -21.38
N LEU A 801 18.24 -28.89 -21.52
CA LEU A 801 17.02 -28.61 -20.79
C LEU A 801 15.89 -29.60 -21.12
N ASP A 802 15.72 -29.93 -22.41
CA ASP A 802 14.73 -30.93 -22.87
C ASP A 802 15.01 -32.31 -22.27
N LEU A 803 16.28 -32.73 -22.24
CA LEU A 803 16.70 -33.98 -21.60
C LEU A 803 16.40 -33.99 -20.10
N LEU A 804 16.70 -32.90 -19.38
CA LEU A 804 16.42 -32.77 -17.95
C LEU A 804 14.91 -32.78 -17.64
N ASN A 805 14.07 -32.33 -18.56
CA ASN A 805 12.61 -32.39 -18.44
C ASN A 805 12.04 -33.78 -18.78
N GLY A 806 12.70 -34.56 -19.64
CA GLY A 806 12.17 -35.80 -20.22
C GLY A 806 12.09 -37.02 -19.31
N ASN A 807 12.39 -36.92 -18.01
CA ASN A 807 12.30 -38.02 -17.03
C ASN A 807 12.97 -39.35 -17.51
N LYS A 808 14.04 -39.26 -18.33
CA LYS A 808 14.85 -40.41 -18.72
C LYS A 808 15.61 -40.92 -17.49
N ASN A 809 15.82 -42.23 -17.39
CA ASN A 809 16.52 -42.88 -16.26
C ASN A 809 17.99 -42.42 -16.19
N MET A 810 18.25 -41.30 -15.50
CA MET A 810 19.58 -40.66 -15.38
C MET A 810 20.39 -41.17 -14.19
N ASP A 811 19.78 -41.91 -13.27
CA ASP A 811 20.44 -42.40 -12.05
C ASP A 811 21.21 -43.71 -12.28
N LYS A 812 22.02 -43.78 -13.35
CA LYS A 812 22.94 -44.92 -13.56
C LYS A 812 24.35 -44.55 -13.16
N ASP A 813 25.01 -45.45 -12.41
CA ASP A 813 26.41 -45.30 -12.01
C ASP A 813 27.36 -45.14 -13.20
N GLU A 814 27.00 -45.67 -14.37
CA GLU A 814 27.79 -45.63 -15.61
C GLU A 814 27.97 -44.22 -16.17
N TYR A 815 27.14 -43.25 -15.76
CA TYR A 815 27.26 -41.85 -16.17
C TYR A 815 28.20 -41.03 -15.27
N PHE A 816 28.72 -41.61 -14.19
CA PHE A 816 29.67 -40.96 -13.29
C PHE A 816 31.09 -41.34 -13.66
N ALA A 817 31.91 -40.35 -13.99
CA ALA A 817 33.33 -40.54 -14.25
C ALA A 817 34.10 -39.21 -14.06
N ARG A 818 35.42 -39.28 -14.22
CA ARG A 818 36.25 -38.10 -14.47
C ARG A 818 36.29 -37.82 -15.97
N TRP A 819 35.41 -36.92 -16.41
CA TRP A 819 35.26 -36.55 -17.81
C TRP A 819 36.32 -35.53 -18.23
N ASP A 820 36.88 -35.72 -19.42
CA ASP A 820 37.81 -34.80 -20.09
C ASP A 820 37.37 -34.58 -21.55
N LEU A 821 36.06 -34.33 -21.71
CA LEU A 821 35.43 -34.21 -23.02
C LEU A 821 35.59 -32.79 -23.58
N THR A 822 35.97 -32.72 -24.86
CA THR A 822 35.97 -31.48 -25.65
C THR A 822 34.55 -31.06 -26.06
N PHE A 823 34.37 -29.82 -26.52
CA PHE A 823 33.06 -29.32 -26.95
C PHE A 823 32.40 -30.18 -28.06
N PRO A 824 33.10 -30.58 -29.14
CA PRO A 824 32.50 -31.47 -30.15
C PRO A 824 32.10 -32.84 -29.59
N GLN A 825 32.89 -33.40 -28.67
CA GLN A 825 32.58 -34.66 -28.00
C GLN A 825 31.35 -34.53 -27.09
N CYS A 826 31.20 -33.41 -26.38
CA CYS A 826 30.00 -33.11 -25.60
C CYS A 826 28.76 -33.03 -26.49
N LEU A 827 28.84 -32.38 -27.66
CA LEU A 827 27.74 -32.32 -28.63
C LEU A 827 27.40 -33.72 -29.19
N ARG A 828 28.40 -34.56 -29.48
CA ARG A 828 28.19 -35.95 -29.90
C ARG A 828 27.42 -36.74 -28.83
N MET A 829 27.87 -36.67 -27.57
CA MET A 829 27.19 -37.34 -26.45
C MET A 829 25.76 -36.85 -26.27
N LEU A 830 25.54 -35.53 -26.35
CA LEU A 830 24.21 -34.93 -26.22
C LEU A 830 23.27 -35.38 -27.35
N ARG A 831 23.73 -35.39 -28.60
CA ARG A 831 22.95 -35.86 -29.76
C ARG A 831 22.56 -37.32 -29.61
N ILE A 832 23.49 -38.19 -29.20
CA ILE A 832 23.22 -39.62 -28.99
C ILE A 832 22.19 -39.80 -27.87
N TRP A 833 22.36 -39.11 -26.75
CA TRP A 833 21.41 -39.18 -25.63
C TRP A 833 20.03 -38.62 -25.97
N SER A 834 19.96 -37.63 -26.86
CA SER A 834 18.69 -37.08 -27.34
C SER A 834 17.93 -38.08 -28.23
N LYS A 835 18.64 -38.77 -29.13
CA LYS A 835 18.07 -39.73 -30.10
C LYS A 835 17.69 -41.06 -29.47
N ASP A 836 18.53 -41.60 -28.59
CA ASP A 836 18.32 -42.91 -27.97
C ASP A 836 17.78 -42.82 -26.54
N SER A 837 17.24 -43.93 -26.04
CA SER A 837 16.80 -44.02 -24.63
C SER A 837 17.98 -44.17 -23.67
N GLN A 838 19.12 -44.70 -24.12
CA GLN A 838 20.33 -44.94 -23.32
C GLN A 838 21.59 -44.76 -24.17
N ILE A 839 22.65 -44.19 -23.60
CA ILE A 839 23.97 -44.15 -24.24
C ILE A 839 24.64 -45.52 -24.10
N ASN A 840 25.25 -46.02 -25.17
CA ASN A 840 26.00 -47.28 -25.16
C ASN A 840 27.09 -47.28 -24.05
N THR A 841 27.08 -48.29 -23.18
CA THR A 841 27.99 -48.40 -22.04
C THR A 841 29.46 -48.57 -22.46
N ARG A 842 29.73 -49.18 -23.62
CA ARG A 842 31.09 -49.25 -24.20
C ARG A 842 31.59 -47.87 -24.61
N LEU A 843 30.71 -47.03 -25.19
CA LEU A 843 31.04 -45.65 -25.57
C LEU A 843 31.36 -44.81 -24.34
N LEU A 844 30.52 -44.88 -23.29
CA LEU A 844 30.78 -44.18 -22.01
C LEU A 844 32.11 -44.58 -21.37
N ARG A 845 32.43 -45.88 -21.34
CA ARG A 845 33.71 -46.40 -20.80
C ARG A 845 34.91 -46.00 -21.64
N SER A 846 34.77 -45.95 -22.97
CA SER A 846 35.85 -45.55 -23.86
C SER A 846 36.14 -44.05 -23.69
N MET A 847 35.09 -43.23 -23.67
CA MET A 847 35.20 -41.78 -23.53
C MET A 847 35.75 -41.37 -22.15
N SER A 848 35.38 -42.07 -21.08
CA SER A 848 35.96 -41.82 -19.74
C SER A 848 37.43 -42.21 -19.61
N ARG A 849 37.93 -43.10 -20.47
CA ARG A 849 39.35 -43.52 -20.54
C ARG A 849 40.16 -42.73 -21.58
N LYS A 850 39.63 -41.63 -22.11
CA LYS A 850 40.26 -40.81 -23.16
C LYS A 850 40.49 -41.54 -24.48
N SER A 851 39.76 -42.63 -24.74
CA SER A 851 39.76 -43.34 -26.02
C SER A 851 38.51 -42.99 -26.81
N GLU A 852 38.68 -42.42 -28.01
CA GLU A 852 37.57 -42.02 -28.88
C GLU A 852 37.32 -43.11 -29.95
N PRO A 853 36.20 -43.83 -29.88
CA PRO A 853 35.86 -44.83 -30.90
C PRO A 853 35.49 -44.16 -32.23
N LEU A 854 35.95 -44.78 -33.32
CA LEU A 854 35.73 -44.32 -34.69
C LEU A 854 34.24 -44.32 -35.05
N GLN A 855 33.80 -43.30 -35.78
CA GLN A 855 32.45 -43.24 -36.36
C GLN A 855 32.50 -43.64 -37.83
N THR A 856 31.59 -44.52 -38.24
CA THR A 856 31.40 -44.87 -39.65
C THR A 856 30.45 -43.87 -40.30
N VAL A 857 30.85 -43.25 -41.41
CA VAL A 857 29.97 -42.32 -42.15
C VAL A 857 29.33 -43.06 -43.31
N VAL A 858 28.00 -43.19 -43.29
CA VAL A 858 27.22 -43.75 -44.41
C VAL A 858 26.26 -42.68 -44.91
N SER A 859 26.37 -42.30 -46.18
CA SER A 859 25.51 -41.30 -46.84
C SER A 859 25.44 -39.94 -46.11
N GLY A 860 26.53 -39.48 -45.50
CA GLY A 860 26.61 -38.21 -44.78
C GLY A 860 26.03 -38.26 -43.36
N VAL A 861 25.61 -39.43 -42.88
CA VAL A 861 25.13 -39.66 -41.52
C VAL A 861 26.18 -40.46 -40.75
N TYR A 862 26.51 -39.99 -39.54
CA TYR A 862 27.45 -40.69 -38.65
C TYR A 862 26.73 -41.84 -37.93
N TYR A 863 27.31 -43.03 -37.99
CA TYR A 863 26.89 -44.24 -37.29
C TYR A 863 27.96 -44.61 -36.24
N GLU A 864 27.50 -45.08 -35.08
CA GLU A 864 28.35 -45.66 -34.04
C GLU A 864 28.55 -47.15 -34.37
N GLU A 865 29.77 -47.68 -34.24
CA GLU A 865 30.01 -49.12 -34.38
C GLU A 865 29.37 -49.86 -33.19
N ASP A 866 28.16 -50.37 -33.40
CA ASP A 866 27.56 -51.35 -32.49
C ASP A 866 28.32 -52.67 -32.64
N GLY A 867 29.30 -52.88 -31.76
CA GLY A 867 29.96 -54.18 -31.63
C GLY A 867 28.99 -55.21 -31.05
N SER A 868 28.06 -55.72 -31.86
CA SER A 868 27.42 -57.00 -31.60
C SER A 868 28.48 -58.09 -31.74
N ASP A 869 28.68 -58.87 -30.69
CA ASP A 869 29.38 -60.15 -30.78
C ASP A 869 28.54 -61.11 -31.63
N GLU A 870 28.56 -60.95 -32.96
CA GLU A 870 28.32 -62.07 -33.87
C GLU A 870 29.68 -62.56 -34.34
N ALA A 871 30.00 -63.77 -33.87
CA ALA A 871 31.14 -64.54 -34.32
C ALA A 871 31.22 -64.50 -35.85
N PHE A 872 32.32 -63.95 -36.36
CA PHE A 872 32.79 -64.25 -37.71
C PHE A 872 33.10 -65.76 -37.78
N SER A 873 32.11 -66.57 -38.14
CA SER A 873 32.35 -67.90 -38.68
C SER A 873 32.81 -67.71 -40.13
N PHE A 874 34.12 -67.60 -40.32
CA PHE A 874 34.72 -67.87 -41.62
C PHE A 874 34.63 -69.38 -41.86
N SER A 875 33.90 -69.78 -42.90
CA SER A 875 34.00 -71.12 -43.47
C SER A 875 35.29 -71.23 -44.28
N MET A 876 36.23 -72.04 -43.79
CA MET A 876 36.87 -73.09 -44.60
C MET A 876 37.25 -74.26 -43.71
#